data_AF-A0A410PRA2-F1
#
_entry.id   AF-A0A410PRA2-F1
#
_cell.length_a   1.000
_cell.length_b   1.000
_cell.length_c   1.000
_cell.angle_alpha   90.00
_cell.angle_beta   90.00
_cell.angle_gamma   90.00
#
_symmetry.space_group_name_H-M   'P 1'
#
loop_
_entity.id
_entity.type
_entity.pdbx_description
1 polymer ?
#
loop_
_entity_poly.entity_id
_entity_poly.type
_entity_poly.pdbx_seq_one_letter_code
_entity_poly.pdbx_strand_id
1 'polypeptide(L)'
;MQYGAEIFPYKRTSSLNNQKSKGKNIDKSIILAYAFYFVGAFLTSRVLLINLMAPFGVAFLIAIITRRKGIESIVAGCGALIGYASIYSSGKNIEVYFIICGALVALEYALVKSNKKVKLISSFLTIFIIFNVYKLTINGLGFGTSFLTSFFETASIFPIYYIINYSIICFSEFKTRHLFSNEEIISMTITSALIMAGTWGFNLFGVSIRNIIALCFVLIIGNTKGSTAAAASGVAVGTIMGISSSNMVTFVGVYGLCGLISGIFKETGKWICGISYMIAFTILKLYSSIGVQFKIAEVVICCIIFFLIPIKILHMLESEINCEIKVENQSENYVVKLKDMLSDKLVQFSDVLVNVSSVLRKLSDNDKLSMKSKSSGLIDNVADRVCSNCNMRSICWKREAYYTYSAVGDLIRNYQDNNKTMPGQLERKCIRKDSMIKNTEEIVNKYVINEMWRKRLGQSRELLSVQIDNIADSVSEIISGFNDNITIDSEIENNIRRILNKNKIIYKDVFCFYNKIHKLVVQVSIEACGGKQICIKSILPLINTVTGRCMCTRDDGCQIDKHTNNCKINFEETPKFHIASYVSRVAKDGEKYNGDSYKFEKINNGEYITMLSDGMGSGPTAGKESSAAVDLVTKFVKAEFKTTSAINIVNSIMSIKFSEEEKFSTVDLSNINLYNGEISFLKVGAVASFIKKGRNVDIIKSKTLPIGVLDKPDVDIINKKVENGDIIVMLSDGVLDYDSSSIGKVDWIVEYLKSTNLINPNEISNEIITKAKELSGGKVKDDMTVVVEKVYSLYE
;
A
#
# COMPACT_ATOMS: atom_id res chain seq x y z
N MET A 1 29.06 -21.91 31.44
CA MET A 1 27.93 -22.70 31.97
C MET A 1 26.98 -21.75 32.70
N GLN A 2 25.82 -21.48 32.11
CA GLN A 2 24.67 -20.85 32.76
C GLN A 2 23.47 -21.70 32.37
N TYR A 3 23.06 -22.57 33.30
CA TYR A 3 21.85 -23.37 33.23
C TYR A 3 20.69 -22.50 33.71
N GLY A 4 19.59 -22.40 32.96
CA GLY A 4 18.39 -21.69 33.44
C GLY A 4 17.46 -21.07 32.40
N ALA A 5 17.50 -21.48 31.13
CA ALA A 5 16.43 -21.16 30.19
C ALA A 5 15.64 -22.44 29.90
N GLU A 6 14.46 -22.56 30.52
CA GLU A 6 13.47 -23.57 30.16
C GLU A 6 13.04 -23.32 28.72
N ILE A 7 13.64 -24.05 27.79
CA ILE A 7 13.18 -24.15 26.40
C ILE A 7 11.85 -24.90 26.46
N PHE A 8 10.73 -24.17 26.40
CA PHE A 8 9.43 -24.80 26.24
C PHE A 8 9.41 -25.61 24.94
N PRO A 9 9.28 -26.95 24.98
CA PRO A 9 9.10 -27.72 23.76
C PRO A 9 7.75 -27.35 23.17
N TYR A 10 7.75 -27.15 21.86
CA TYR A 10 6.60 -26.89 21.01
C TYR A 10 5.36 -27.69 21.45
N LYS A 11 4.40 -27.03 22.09
CA LYS A 11 3.15 -27.64 22.54
C LYS A 11 2.27 -27.85 21.31
N ARG A 12 2.42 -29.02 20.66
CA ARG A 12 1.58 -29.48 19.57
C ARG A 12 0.13 -29.49 20.07
N THR A 13 -0.70 -28.59 19.57
CA THR A 13 -2.13 -28.53 19.85
C THR A 13 -2.80 -29.78 19.27
N SER A 14 -2.88 -30.83 20.09
CA SER A 14 -3.65 -32.04 19.84
C SER A 14 -5.14 -31.78 20.01
N SER A 15 -5.71 -30.89 19.20
CA SER A 15 -7.16 -30.68 19.10
C SER A 15 -7.65 -30.70 17.64
N LEU A 16 -6.95 -31.43 16.76
CA LEU A 16 -7.32 -31.64 15.36
C LEU A 16 -8.33 -32.77 15.12
N ASN A 17 -8.86 -33.42 16.17
CA ASN A 17 -9.87 -34.47 16.01
C ASN A 17 -11.34 -34.02 16.12
N ASN A 18 -11.62 -32.73 16.33
CA ASN A 18 -13.00 -32.18 16.27
C ASN A 18 -13.32 -31.39 14.98
N GLN A 19 -12.48 -31.47 13.94
CA GLN A 19 -12.74 -30.84 12.63
C GLN A 19 -13.11 -31.82 11.51
N LYS A 20 -13.53 -33.05 11.83
CA LYS A 20 -14.13 -33.97 10.84
C LYS A 20 -15.63 -33.70 10.55
N SER A 21 -16.23 -32.62 11.08
CA SER A 21 -17.64 -32.25 10.80
C SER A 21 -17.85 -31.00 9.94
N LYS A 22 -16.79 -30.38 9.37
CA LYS A 22 -16.93 -29.20 8.46
C LYS A 22 -16.76 -29.53 6.96
N GLY A 23 -17.08 -30.75 6.56
CA GLY A 23 -17.11 -31.20 5.16
C GLY A 23 -18.42 -30.95 4.39
N LYS A 24 -19.30 -30.02 4.81
CA LYS A 24 -20.64 -29.84 4.20
C LYS A 24 -21.04 -28.40 3.84
N ASN A 25 -20.15 -27.41 3.92
CA ASN A 25 -20.49 -26.03 3.55
C ASN A 25 -20.13 -25.63 2.10
N ILE A 26 -19.40 -26.47 1.37
CA ILE A 26 -19.01 -26.20 -0.02
C ILE A 26 -20.13 -26.59 -1.03
N ASP A 27 -21.09 -27.42 -0.63
CA ASP A 27 -22.21 -27.80 -1.51
C ASP A 27 -23.39 -26.80 -1.47
N LYS A 28 -23.59 -26.06 -0.39
CA LYS A 28 -24.79 -25.21 -0.25
C LYS A 28 -24.88 -24.09 -1.28
N SER A 29 -23.77 -23.42 -1.61
CA SER A 29 -23.79 -22.30 -2.57
C SER A 29 -23.99 -22.78 -4.02
N ILE A 30 -23.41 -23.92 -4.38
CA ILE A 30 -23.56 -24.53 -5.71
C ILE A 30 -24.98 -25.09 -5.88
N ILE A 31 -25.49 -25.79 -4.87
CA ILE A 31 -26.88 -26.28 -4.86
C ILE A 31 -27.87 -25.11 -4.96
N LEU A 32 -27.62 -24.00 -4.24
CA LEU A 32 -28.47 -22.81 -4.31
C LEU A 32 -28.46 -22.18 -5.72
N ALA A 33 -27.30 -22.16 -6.39
CA ALA A 33 -27.18 -21.65 -7.75
C ALA A 33 -27.94 -22.54 -8.76
N TYR A 34 -27.83 -23.87 -8.65
CA TYR A 34 -28.59 -24.81 -9.48
C TYR A 34 -30.10 -24.70 -9.24
N ALA A 35 -30.51 -24.57 -7.98
CA ALA A 35 -31.91 -24.32 -7.62
C ALA A 35 -32.42 -23.01 -8.23
N PHE A 36 -31.61 -21.95 -8.21
CA PHE A 36 -31.97 -20.66 -8.82
C PHE A 36 -32.18 -20.78 -10.34
N TYR A 37 -31.27 -21.44 -11.05
CA TYR A 37 -31.41 -21.63 -12.50
C TYR A 37 -32.61 -22.52 -12.85
N PHE A 38 -32.85 -23.57 -12.06
CA PHE A 38 -34.01 -24.44 -12.24
C PHE A 38 -35.33 -23.68 -12.04
N VAL A 39 -35.47 -22.97 -10.91
CA VAL A 39 -36.69 -22.21 -10.58
C VAL A 39 -36.89 -21.05 -11.55
N GLY A 40 -35.82 -20.35 -11.94
CA GLY A 40 -35.87 -19.29 -12.92
C GLY A 40 -36.34 -19.78 -14.29
N ALA A 41 -35.81 -20.91 -14.77
CA ALA A 41 -36.24 -21.52 -16.03
C ALA A 41 -37.69 -22.04 -15.96
N PHE A 42 -38.07 -22.64 -14.83
CA PHE A 42 -39.43 -23.13 -14.60
C PHE A 42 -40.47 -22.00 -14.65
N LEU A 43 -40.23 -20.91 -13.92
CA LEU A 43 -41.18 -19.79 -13.85
C LEU A 43 -41.22 -18.98 -15.15
N THR A 44 -40.08 -18.71 -15.79
CA THR A 44 -40.07 -17.95 -17.05
C THR A 44 -40.76 -18.71 -18.19
N SER A 45 -40.68 -20.04 -18.21
CA SER A 45 -41.38 -20.88 -19.20
C SER A 45 -42.90 -20.86 -19.03
N ARG A 46 -43.40 -20.43 -17.87
CA ARG A 46 -44.84 -20.30 -17.59
C ARG A 46 -45.47 -19.00 -18.08
N VAL A 47 -44.68 -18.06 -18.59
CA VAL A 47 -45.20 -16.74 -19.00
C VAL A 47 -45.70 -16.81 -20.44
N LEU A 48 -47.00 -16.49 -20.61
CA LEU A 48 -47.66 -16.43 -21.92
C LEU A 48 -47.74 -14.98 -22.43
N LEU A 49 -47.49 -14.81 -23.73
CA LEU A 49 -47.67 -13.59 -24.50
C LEU A 49 -49.05 -13.62 -25.19
N ILE A 50 -49.47 -12.46 -25.71
CA ILE A 50 -50.68 -12.32 -26.53
C ILE A 50 -50.62 -13.35 -27.69
N ASN A 51 -51.71 -14.07 -27.92
CA ASN A 51 -51.82 -15.24 -28.83
C ASN A 51 -51.24 -16.59 -28.33
N LEU A 52 -51.12 -16.79 -27.01
CA LEU A 52 -50.70 -18.07 -26.39
C LEU A 52 -49.25 -18.52 -26.71
N MET A 53 -48.40 -17.58 -27.14
CA MET A 53 -46.97 -17.84 -27.36
C MET A 53 -46.20 -17.79 -26.04
N ALA A 54 -45.18 -18.64 -25.88
CA ALA A 54 -44.40 -18.74 -24.63
C ALA A 54 -42.87 -18.59 -24.85
N PRO A 55 -42.39 -17.44 -25.37
CA PRO A 55 -40.99 -17.27 -25.82
C PRO A 55 -39.98 -17.13 -24.67
N PHE A 56 -40.41 -16.78 -23.46
CA PHE A 56 -39.52 -16.38 -22.37
C PHE A 56 -38.66 -17.51 -21.79
N GLY A 57 -39.23 -18.73 -21.68
CA GLY A 57 -38.49 -19.90 -21.22
C GLY A 57 -37.36 -20.31 -22.16
N VAL A 58 -37.64 -20.33 -23.47
CA VAL A 58 -36.65 -20.57 -24.52
C VAL A 58 -35.54 -19.51 -24.48
N ALA A 59 -35.90 -18.22 -24.37
CA ALA A 59 -34.91 -17.14 -24.28
C ALA A 59 -33.98 -17.29 -23.05
N PHE A 60 -34.53 -17.68 -21.90
CA PHE A 60 -33.77 -17.92 -20.67
C PHE A 60 -32.80 -19.10 -20.81
N LEU A 61 -33.23 -20.17 -21.49
CA LEU A 61 -32.41 -21.35 -21.75
C LEU A 61 -31.23 -21.04 -22.68
N ILE A 62 -31.43 -20.25 -23.74
CA ILE A 62 -30.34 -19.80 -24.64
C ILE A 62 -29.32 -18.94 -23.87
N ALA A 63 -29.78 -18.07 -22.97
CA ALA A 63 -28.91 -17.22 -22.14
C ALA A 63 -27.98 -18.05 -21.26
N ILE A 64 -28.47 -19.14 -20.70
CA ILE A 64 -27.64 -20.05 -19.87
C ILE A 64 -26.68 -20.85 -20.75
N ILE A 65 -27.15 -21.44 -21.86
CA ILE A 65 -26.32 -22.23 -22.80
C ILE A 65 -25.12 -21.43 -23.34
N THR A 66 -25.32 -20.13 -23.61
CA THR A 66 -24.27 -19.29 -24.21
C THR A 66 -23.14 -18.96 -23.22
N ARG A 67 -23.42 -19.00 -21.91
CA ARG A 67 -22.51 -18.49 -20.88
C ARG A 67 -21.91 -19.57 -19.99
N ARG A 68 -22.67 -20.61 -19.71
CA ARG A 68 -22.33 -21.68 -18.76
C ARG A 68 -22.10 -23.00 -19.50
N LYS A 69 -21.47 -23.97 -18.84
CA LYS A 69 -21.10 -25.26 -19.44
C LYS A 69 -21.77 -26.40 -18.67
N GLY A 70 -22.45 -27.30 -19.38
CA GLY A 70 -22.74 -28.65 -18.90
C GLY A 70 -23.96 -28.75 -17.98
N ILE A 71 -23.74 -28.93 -16.67
CA ILE A 71 -24.82 -29.31 -15.74
C ILE A 71 -25.85 -28.18 -15.56
N GLU A 72 -25.40 -26.92 -15.55
CA GLU A 72 -26.26 -25.75 -15.30
C GLU A 72 -27.36 -25.56 -16.35
N SER A 73 -27.03 -25.82 -17.60
CA SER A 73 -27.94 -25.75 -18.75
C SER A 73 -28.86 -26.97 -18.85
N ILE A 74 -28.40 -28.17 -18.46
CA ILE A 74 -29.28 -29.34 -18.31
C ILE A 74 -30.32 -29.06 -17.21
N VAL A 75 -29.89 -28.52 -16.07
CA VAL A 75 -30.78 -28.14 -14.95
C VAL A 75 -31.80 -27.09 -15.39
N ALA A 76 -31.37 -26.06 -16.12
CA ALA A 76 -32.28 -25.06 -16.68
C ALA A 76 -33.23 -25.67 -17.73
N GLY A 77 -32.75 -26.59 -18.56
CA GLY A 77 -33.55 -27.34 -19.53
C GLY A 77 -34.64 -28.19 -18.88
N CYS A 78 -34.31 -28.93 -17.83
CA CYS A 78 -35.28 -29.68 -17.03
C CYS A 78 -36.32 -28.74 -16.39
N GLY A 79 -35.89 -27.60 -15.84
CA GLY A 79 -36.79 -26.59 -15.28
C GLY A 79 -37.77 -26.05 -16.34
N ALA A 80 -37.28 -25.72 -17.53
CA ALA A 80 -38.11 -25.21 -18.62
C ALA A 80 -39.13 -26.25 -19.11
N LEU A 81 -38.72 -27.52 -19.27
CA LEU A 81 -39.61 -28.62 -19.66
C LEU A 81 -40.76 -28.81 -18.67
N ILE A 82 -40.45 -28.82 -17.36
CA ILE A 82 -41.46 -28.92 -16.31
C ILE A 82 -42.37 -27.67 -16.30
N GLY A 83 -41.82 -26.50 -16.61
CA GLY A 83 -42.56 -25.25 -16.73
C GLY A 83 -43.59 -25.29 -17.86
N TYR A 84 -43.18 -25.72 -19.06
CA TYR A 84 -44.08 -25.90 -20.20
C TYR A 84 -45.13 -26.99 -19.93
N ALA A 85 -44.76 -28.08 -19.23
CA ALA A 85 -45.70 -29.12 -18.80
C ALA A 85 -46.81 -28.58 -17.89
N SER A 86 -46.48 -27.64 -17.00
CA SER A 86 -47.46 -27.03 -16.10
C SER A 86 -48.56 -26.24 -16.81
N ILE A 87 -48.38 -25.86 -18.08
CA ILE A 87 -49.36 -25.05 -18.85
C ILE A 87 -50.03 -25.88 -19.96
N TYR A 88 -49.71 -27.17 -20.06
CA TYR A 88 -50.21 -28.05 -21.11
C TYR A 88 -51.75 -28.02 -21.27
N SER A 89 -52.49 -27.83 -20.17
CA SER A 89 -53.97 -27.75 -20.18
C SER A 89 -54.55 -26.45 -20.78
N SER A 90 -53.76 -25.39 -20.93
CA SER A 90 -54.26 -24.03 -21.10
C SER A 90 -53.80 -23.33 -22.39
N GLY A 91 -52.85 -23.89 -23.15
CA GLY A 91 -52.31 -23.24 -24.35
C GLY A 91 -52.32 -24.11 -25.60
N LYS A 92 -52.60 -23.49 -26.76
CA LYS A 92 -52.45 -24.11 -28.08
C LYS A 92 -50.95 -24.12 -28.47
N ASN A 93 -50.47 -25.21 -29.08
CA ASN A 93 -49.08 -25.35 -29.59
C ASN A 93 -47.96 -25.39 -28.54
N ILE A 94 -48.23 -25.84 -27.31
CA ILE A 94 -47.17 -26.01 -26.29
C ILE A 94 -46.19 -27.15 -26.65
N GLU A 95 -46.66 -28.12 -27.44
CA GLU A 95 -45.90 -29.27 -27.93
C GLU A 95 -44.61 -28.87 -28.68
N VAL A 96 -44.64 -27.75 -29.40
CA VAL A 96 -43.45 -27.20 -30.10
C VAL A 96 -42.34 -26.86 -29.12
N TYR A 97 -42.68 -26.27 -27.98
CA TYR A 97 -41.70 -25.77 -27.02
C TYR A 97 -40.98 -26.91 -26.30
N PHE A 98 -41.63 -28.07 -26.14
CA PHE A 98 -40.97 -29.30 -25.67
C PHE A 98 -39.89 -29.78 -26.65
N ILE A 99 -40.24 -29.81 -27.95
CA ILE A 99 -39.31 -30.21 -29.01
C ILE A 99 -38.13 -29.23 -29.06
N ILE A 100 -38.40 -27.92 -28.96
CA ILE A 100 -37.37 -26.88 -28.94
C ILE A 100 -36.45 -27.04 -27.73
N CYS A 101 -36.98 -27.22 -26.51
CA CYS A 101 -36.17 -27.37 -25.31
C CYS A 101 -35.27 -28.61 -25.40
N GLY A 102 -35.81 -29.75 -25.85
CA GLY A 102 -35.03 -30.98 -26.07
C GLY A 102 -33.93 -30.78 -27.11
N ALA A 103 -34.24 -30.14 -28.25
CA ALA A 103 -33.28 -29.86 -29.31
C ALA A 103 -32.17 -28.91 -28.86
N LEU A 104 -32.47 -27.88 -28.06
CA LEU A 104 -31.48 -26.93 -27.56
C LEU A 104 -30.51 -27.59 -26.55
N VAL A 105 -31.01 -28.45 -25.67
CA VAL A 105 -30.16 -29.21 -24.74
C VAL A 105 -29.27 -30.21 -25.50
N ALA A 106 -29.82 -30.90 -26.51
CA ALA A 106 -29.04 -31.80 -27.36
C ALA A 106 -27.95 -31.05 -28.16
N LEU A 107 -28.27 -29.87 -28.67
CA LEU A 107 -27.34 -29.01 -29.40
C LEU A 107 -26.22 -28.48 -28.52
N GLU A 108 -26.49 -28.19 -27.25
CA GLU A 108 -25.44 -27.85 -26.30
C GLU A 108 -24.45 -29.00 -26.11
N TYR A 109 -24.95 -30.23 -25.96
CA TYR A 109 -24.12 -31.43 -25.83
C TYR A 109 -23.24 -31.66 -27.07
N ALA A 110 -23.78 -31.38 -28.26
CA ALA A 110 -23.02 -31.47 -29.51
C ALA A 110 -21.95 -30.36 -29.65
N LEU A 111 -22.24 -29.13 -29.19
CA LEU A 111 -21.39 -27.96 -29.39
C LEU A 111 -20.55 -27.56 -28.16
N VAL A 112 -20.30 -28.48 -27.22
CA VAL A 112 -19.59 -28.19 -25.95
C VAL A 112 -18.27 -27.43 -26.15
N LYS A 113 -17.51 -27.76 -27.20
CA LYS A 113 -16.20 -27.16 -27.51
C LYS A 113 -16.24 -25.89 -28.39
N SER A 114 -17.40 -25.47 -28.87
CA SER A 114 -17.52 -24.37 -29.83
C SER A 114 -17.60 -22.97 -29.19
N ASN A 115 -17.29 -21.94 -29.98
CA ASN A 115 -17.32 -20.53 -29.58
C ASN A 115 -18.75 -20.02 -29.31
N LYS A 116 -18.88 -19.01 -28.43
CA LYS A 116 -20.18 -18.42 -28.04
C LYS A 116 -21.03 -17.96 -29.24
N LYS A 117 -20.39 -17.32 -30.24
CA LYS A 117 -21.07 -16.85 -31.46
C LYS A 117 -21.69 -17.99 -32.26
N VAL A 118 -20.98 -19.12 -32.38
CA VAL A 118 -21.44 -20.30 -33.10
C VAL A 118 -22.62 -20.96 -32.38
N LYS A 119 -22.54 -21.09 -31.05
CA LYS A 119 -23.65 -21.60 -30.23
C LYS A 119 -24.93 -20.75 -30.40
N LEU A 120 -24.78 -19.43 -30.36
CA LEU A 120 -25.91 -18.51 -30.50
C LEU A 120 -26.58 -18.64 -31.87
N ILE A 121 -25.81 -18.56 -32.95
CA ILE A 121 -26.34 -18.67 -34.32
C ILE A 121 -27.03 -20.03 -34.52
N SER A 122 -26.41 -21.11 -34.04
CA SER A 122 -26.97 -22.46 -34.13
C SER A 122 -28.26 -22.62 -33.32
N SER A 123 -28.38 -22.02 -32.14
CA SER A 123 -29.62 -22.04 -31.34
C SER A 123 -30.78 -21.31 -32.03
N PHE A 124 -30.56 -20.14 -32.64
CA PHE A 124 -31.63 -19.43 -33.33
C PHE A 124 -32.05 -20.13 -34.63
N LEU A 125 -31.09 -20.70 -35.37
CA LEU A 125 -31.37 -21.47 -36.58
C LEU A 125 -32.24 -22.71 -36.28
N THR A 126 -31.91 -23.45 -35.22
CA THR A 126 -32.68 -24.64 -34.82
C THR A 126 -34.10 -24.30 -34.40
N ILE A 127 -34.30 -23.23 -33.62
CA ILE A 127 -35.63 -22.75 -33.25
C ILE A 127 -36.46 -22.39 -34.50
N PHE A 128 -35.86 -21.67 -35.45
CA PHE A 128 -36.53 -21.27 -36.69
C PHE A 128 -36.96 -22.48 -37.53
N ILE A 129 -36.09 -23.48 -37.66
CA ILE A 129 -36.40 -24.72 -38.39
C ILE A 129 -37.54 -25.48 -37.71
N ILE A 130 -37.49 -25.63 -36.38
CA ILE A 130 -38.52 -26.38 -35.63
C ILE A 130 -39.89 -25.71 -35.75
N PHE A 131 -39.98 -24.38 -35.62
CA PHE A 131 -41.24 -23.66 -35.81
C PHE A 131 -41.81 -23.82 -37.22
N ASN A 132 -40.97 -23.72 -38.25
CA ASN A 132 -41.40 -23.91 -39.63
C ASN A 132 -41.92 -25.33 -39.89
N VAL A 133 -41.17 -26.35 -39.46
CA VAL A 133 -41.55 -27.76 -39.65
C VAL A 133 -42.84 -28.08 -38.90
N TYR A 134 -42.97 -27.64 -37.65
CA TYR A 134 -44.17 -27.90 -36.86
C TYR A 134 -45.42 -27.27 -37.49
N LYS A 135 -45.33 -26.01 -37.94
CA LYS A 135 -46.50 -25.31 -38.53
C LYS A 135 -46.91 -25.87 -39.88
N LEU A 136 -45.95 -26.35 -40.67
CA LEU A 136 -46.21 -26.96 -41.97
C LEU A 136 -46.83 -28.36 -41.82
N THR A 137 -46.37 -29.15 -40.83
CA THR A 137 -46.81 -30.55 -40.65
C THR A 137 -48.05 -30.71 -39.78
N ILE A 138 -48.14 -30.00 -38.65
CA ILE A 138 -49.19 -30.19 -37.65
C ILE A 138 -50.32 -29.17 -37.80
N ASN A 139 -50.01 -27.91 -38.12
CA ASN A 139 -51.04 -26.87 -38.27
C ASN A 139 -51.61 -26.77 -39.69
N GLY A 140 -51.02 -27.47 -40.68
CA GLY A 140 -51.49 -27.46 -42.08
C GLY A 140 -51.44 -26.09 -42.76
N LEU A 141 -50.59 -25.17 -42.28
CA LEU A 141 -50.47 -23.82 -42.83
C LEU A 141 -49.61 -23.80 -44.10
N GLY A 142 -50.02 -23.01 -45.10
CA GLY A 142 -49.26 -22.82 -46.34
C GLY A 142 -47.81 -22.37 -46.10
N PHE A 143 -46.90 -22.70 -47.01
CA PHE A 143 -45.46 -22.46 -46.86
C PHE A 143 -45.13 -20.98 -46.54
N GLY A 144 -45.78 -20.03 -47.23
CA GLY A 144 -45.57 -18.60 -47.01
C GLY A 144 -46.03 -18.10 -45.63
N THR A 145 -47.18 -18.58 -45.13
CA THR A 145 -47.71 -18.16 -43.81
C THR A 145 -46.94 -18.81 -42.66
N SER A 146 -46.50 -20.05 -42.82
CA SER A 146 -45.62 -20.74 -41.87
C SER A 146 -44.27 -20.04 -41.72
N PHE A 147 -43.67 -19.61 -42.82
CA PHE A 147 -42.40 -18.87 -42.80
C PHE A 147 -42.51 -17.53 -42.08
N LEU A 148 -43.50 -16.72 -42.46
CA LEU A 148 -43.70 -15.39 -41.87
C LEU A 148 -43.98 -15.46 -40.37
N THR A 149 -44.88 -16.36 -39.94
CA THR A 149 -45.21 -16.49 -38.51
C THR A 149 -44.05 -17.05 -37.69
N SER A 150 -43.25 -17.97 -38.24
CA SER A 150 -42.04 -18.49 -37.57
C SER A 150 -40.95 -17.42 -37.47
N PHE A 151 -40.83 -16.55 -38.47
CA PHE A 151 -39.92 -15.42 -38.44
C PHE A 151 -40.28 -14.44 -37.32
N PHE A 152 -41.55 -14.05 -37.19
CA PHE A 152 -41.98 -13.16 -36.10
C PHE A 152 -41.80 -13.78 -34.71
N GLU A 153 -42.10 -15.07 -34.55
CA GLU A 153 -41.90 -15.78 -33.27
C GLU A 153 -40.42 -15.85 -32.88
N THR A 154 -39.54 -16.22 -33.81
CA THR A 154 -38.10 -16.26 -33.55
C THR A 154 -37.49 -14.87 -33.34
N ALA A 155 -37.95 -13.87 -34.10
CA ALA A 155 -37.53 -12.49 -33.93
C ALA A 155 -37.90 -11.93 -32.54
N SER A 156 -39.04 -12.33 -31.98
CA SER A 156 -39.46 -11.90 -30.63
C SER A 156 -38.56 -12.44 -29.51
N ILE A 157 -37.96 -13.63 -29.69
CA ILE A 157 -37.07 -14.27 -28.71
C ILE A 157 -35.74 -13.52 -28.60
N PHE A 158 -35.26 -12.89 -29.69
CA PHE A 158 -33.93 -12.29 -29.75
C PHE A 158 -33.73 -11.11 -28.78
N PRO A 159 -34.61 -10.07 -28.73
CA PRO A 159 -34.50 -8.99 -27.75
C PRO A 159 -34.61 -9.49 -26.30
N ILE A 160 -35.52 -10.44 -26.05
CA ILE A 160 -35.73 -11.02 -24.72
C ILE A 160 -34.47 -11.76 -24.25
N TYR A 161 -33.84 -12.55 -25.13
CA TYR A 161 -32.57 -13.22 -24.86
C TYR A 161 -31.48 -12.21 -24.48
N TYR A 162 -31.36 -11.10 -25.23
CA TYR A 162 -30.33 -10.10 -24.97
C TYR A 162 -30.49 -9.46 -23.59
N ILE A 163 -31.72 -9.07 -23.23
CA ILE A 163 -32.04 -8.48 -21.92
C ILE A 163 -31.75 -9.47 -20.80
N ILE A 164 -32.17 -10.74 -20.95
CA ILE A 164 -31.90 -11.78 -19.95
C ILE A 164 -30.40 -12.02 -19.79
N ASN A 165 -29.66 -12.14 -20.90
CA ASN A 165 -28.23 -12.38 -20.86
C ASN A 165 -27.48 -11.20 -20.20
N TYR A 166 -27.85 -9.95 -20.53
CA TYR A 166 -27.29 -8.76 -19.90
C TYR A 166 -27.57 -8.75 -18.39
N SER A 167 -28.81 -9.01 -17.98
CA SER A 167 -29.18 -9.07 -16.57
C SER A 167 -28.46 -10.18 -15.78
N ILE A 168 -28.26 -11.38 -16.34
CA ILE A 168 -27.49 -12.44 -15.66
C ILE A 168 -26.02 -11.99 -15.47
N ILE A 169 -25.47 -11.13 -16.33
CA ILE A 169 -24.13 -10.54 -16.14
C ILE A 169 -24.14 -9.64 -14.90
N CYS A 170 -25.09 -8.72 -14.83
CA CYS A 170 -25.19 -7.81 -13.70
C CYS A 170 -25.45 -8.56 -12.38
N PHE A 171 -26.31 -9.60 -12.35
CA PHE A 171 -26.51 -10.43 -11.16
C PHE A 171 -25.26 -11.20 -10.71
N SER A 172 -24.37 -11.56 -11.64
CA SER A 172 -23.10 -12.21 -11.28
C SER A 172 -22.07 -11.27 -10.67
N GLU A 173 -22.27 -9.96 -10.82
CA GLU A 173 -21.43 -8.91 -10.23
C GLU A 173 -22.02 -8.38 -8.91
N PHE A 174 -23.14 -8.95 -8.45
CA PHE A 174 -23.73 -8.66 -7.15
C PHE A 174 -22.75 -9.06 -6.03
N LYS A 175 -22.51 -8.18 -5.04
CA LYS A 175 -21.45 -8.28 -4.01
C LYS A 175 -20.02 -8.00 -4.48
N THR A 176 -19.84 -7.49 -5.70
CA THR A 176 -18.57 -6.92 -6.14
C THR A 176 -18.60 -5.40 -5.97
N ARG A 177 -17.45 -4.72 -6.09
CA ARG A 177 -17.38 -3.26 -6.05
C ARG A 177 -17.96 -2.57 -7.30
N HIS A 178 -18.57 -3.31 -8.23
CA HIS A 178 -19.20 -2.77 -9.44
C HIS A 178 -20.30 -1.75 -9.10
N LEU A 179 -20.30 -0.63 -9.82
CA LEU A 179 -21.29 0.43 -9.69
C LEU A 179 -22.39 0.20 -10.72
N PHE A 180 -23.60 -0.13 -10.25
CA PHE A 180 -24.70 -0.44 -11.16
C PHE A 180 -25.30 0.81 -11.80
N SER A 181 -25.37 0.81 -13.14
CA SER A 181 -26.06 1.85 -13.90
C SER A 181 -27.58 1.70 -13.83
N ASN A 182 -28.33 2.77 -14.14
CA ASN A 182 -29.79 2.71 -14.17
C ASN A 182 -30.31 1.72 -15.20
N GLU A 183 -29.63 1.55 -16.34
CA GLU A 183 -29.98 0.56 -17.37
C GLU A 183 -29.78 -0.88 -16.89
N GLU A 184 -28.70 -1.14 -16.16
CA GLU A 184 -28.44 -2.45 -15.57
C GLU A 184 -29.51 -2.84 -14.57
N ILE A 185 -29.94 -1.88 -13.73
CA ILE A 185 -31.03 -2.09 -12.77
C ILE A 185 -32.34 -2.39 -13.51
N ILE A 186 -32.67 -1.62 -14.56
CA ILE A 186 -33.86 -1.88 -15.39
C ILE A 186 -33.81 -3.29 -16.01
N SER A 187 -32.64 -3.72 -16.48
CA SER A 187 -32.49 -5.08 -17.02
C SER A 187 -32.68 -6.17 -15.96
N MET A 188 -32.17 -5.96 -14.73
CA MET A 188 -32.41 -6.84 -13.58
C MET A 188 -33.87 -6.88 -13.16
N THR A 189 -34.57 -5.74 -13.23
CA THR A 189 -35.99 -5.70 -12.88
C THR A 189 -36.86 -6.38 -13.92
N ILE A 190 -36.55 -6.25 -15.21
CA ILE A 190 -37.24 -6.96 -16.29
C ILE A 190 -37.15 -8.48 -16.11
N THR A 191 -35.96 -9.03 -15.85
CA THR A 191 -35.81 -10.48 -15.65
C THR A 191 -36.48 -10.95 -14.36
N SER A 192 -36.39 -10.17 -13.29
CA SER A 192 -37.10 -10.46 -12.04
C SER A 192 -38.62 -10.44 -12.26
N ALA A 193 -39.12 -9.49 -13.04
CA ALA A 193 -40.53 -9.38 -13.41
C ALA A 193 -41.02 -10.58 -14.23
N LEU A 194 -40.20 -11.10 -15.15
CA LEU A 194 -40.51 -12.33 -15.87
C LEU A 194 -40.61 -13.55 -14.93
N ILE A 195 -39.70 -13.66 -13.96
CA ILE A 195 -39.76 -14.74 -12.95
C ILE A 195 -41.03 -14.59 -12.09
N MET A 196 -41.37 -13.37 -11.68
CA MET A 196 -42.58 -13.10 -10.89
C MET A 196 -43.87 -13.41 -11.68
N ALA A 197 -43.93 -13.02 -12.95
CA ALA A 197 -45.09 -13.27 -13.82
C ALA A 197 -45.39 -14.77 -13.99
N GLY A 198 -44.37 -15.63 -13.90
CA GLY A 198 -44.48 -17.09 -13.96
C GLY A 198 -45.30 -17.73 -12.84
N THR A 199 -45.63 -16.98 -11.78
CA THR A 199 -46.50 -17.42 -10.68
C THR A 199 -48.00 -17.32 -11.00
N TRP A 200 -48.35 -17.17 -12.29
CA TRP A 200 -49.72 -17.10 -12.75
C TRP A 200 -50.52 -18.37 -12.41
N GLY A 201 -51.78 -18.18 -11.96
CA GLY A 201 -52.69 -19.27 -11.59
C GLY A 201 -52.72 -19.64 -10.10
N PHE A 202 -51.81 -19.12 -9.27
CA PHE A 202 -51.85 -19.33 -7.82
C PHE A 202 -52.69 -18.27 -7.12
N ASN A 203 -53.94 -18.61 -6.82
CA ASN A 203 -54.86 -17.79 -6.03
C ASN A 203 -55.13 -18.46 -4.68
N LEU A 204 -54.81 -17.78 -3.57
CA LEU A 204 -55.15 -18.22 -2.20
C LEU A 204 -56.33 -17.38 -1.71
N PHE A 205 -57.47 -18.00 -1.37
CA PHE A 205 -58.66 -17.30 -0.87
C PHE A 205 -59.09 -16.11 -1.77
N GLY A 206 -58.92 -16.25 -3.09
CA GLY A 206 -59.22 -15.23 -4.09
C GLY A 206 -58.21 -14.07 -4.16
N VAL A 207 -57.10 -14.11 -3.44
CA VAL A 207 -56.00 -13.14 -3.50
C VAL A 207 -54.90 -13.71 -4.40
N SER A 208 -54.41 -12.90 -5.35
CA SER A 208 -53.38 -13.36 -6.28
C SER A 208 -51.97 -13.18 -5.70
N ILE A 209 -51.25 -14.28 -5.54
CA ILE A 209 -49.88 -14.28 -5.01
C ILE A 209 -48.97 -13.46 -5.93
N ARG A 210 -49.21 -13.57 -7.24
CA ARG A 210 -48.49 -12.88 -8.29
C ARG A 210 -48.46 -11.36 -8.08
N ASN A 211 -49.60 -10.75 -7.77
CA ASN A 211 -49.67 -9.30 -7.53
C ASN A 211 -48.97 -8.91 -6.21
N ILE A 212 -49.11 -9.72 -5.16
CA ILE A 212 -48.43 -9.45 -3.88
C ILE A 212 -46.92 -9.38 -4.06
N ILE A 213 -46.32 -10.37 -4.75
CA ILE A 213 -44.88 -10.42 -4.98
C ILE A 213 -44.42 -9.21 -5.81
N ALA A 214 -45.14 -8.88 -6.88
CA ALA A 214 -44.81 -7.75 -7.75
C ALA A 214 -44.92 -6.40 -7.02
N LEU A 215 -45.96 -6.18 -6.20
CA LEU A 215 -46.10 -4.96 -5.39
C LEU A 215 -44.99 -4.86 -4.34
N CYS A 216 -44.66 -5.97 -3.65
CA CYS A 216 -43.56 -6.00 -2.69
C CYS A 216 -42.23 -5.65 -3.36
N PHE A 217 -41.97 -6.20 -4.54
CA PHE A 217 -40.74 -5.96 -5.28
C PHE A 217 -40.58 -4.48 -5.66
N VAL A 218 -41.63 -3.86 -6.22
CA VAL A 218 -41.61 -2.43 -6.57
C VAL A 218 -41.40 -1.56 -5.33
N LEU A 219 -42.03 -1.89 -4.20
CA LEU A 219 -41.87 -1.16 -2.94
C LEU A 219 -40.44 -1.25 -2.38
N ILE A 220 -39.81 -2.43 -2.46
CA ILE A 220 -38.40 -2.63 -2.03
C ILE A 220 -37.45 -1.82 -2.91
N ILE A 221 -37.68 -1.76 -4.22
CA ILE A 221 -36.87 -0.95 -5.14
C ILE A 221 -37.07 0.54 -4.89
N GLY A 222 -38.30 0.98 -4.65
CA GLY A 222 -38.64 2.34 -4.19
C GLY A 222 -37.79 2.78 -3.02
N ASN A 223 -37.77 1.96 -1.98
CA ASN A 223 -37.05 2.27 -0.75
C ASN A 223 -35.51 2.21 -0.88
N THR A 224 -34.95 1.56 -1.92
CA THR A 224 -33.49 1.40 -2.06
C THR A 224 -32.88 2.38 -3.06
N LYS A 225 -33.56 2.68 -4.18
CA LYS A 225 -32.99 3.44 -5.30
C LYS A 225 -33.61 4.81 -5.55
N GLY A 226 -34.75 5.13 -4.92
CA GLY A 226 -35.44 6.40 -5.12
C GLY A 226 -36.41 6.40 -6.30
N SER A 227 -36.99 7.56 -6.60
CA SER A 227 -38.19 7.72 -7.47
C SER A 227 -37.99 7.31 -8.93
N THR A 228 -36.89 7.70 -9.57
CA THR A 228 -36.66 7.48 -11.01
C THR A 228 -36.53 6.00 -11.36
N ALA A 229 -35.67 5.28 -10.64
CA ALA A 229 -35.47 3.86 -10.83
C ALA A 229 -36.70 3.03 -10.42
N ALA A 230 -37.42 3.44 -9.38
CA ALA A 230 -38.61 2.74 -8.91
C ALA A 230 -39.81 2.93 -9.84
N ALA A 231 -39.99 4.12 -10.42
CA ALA A 231 -40.99 4.37 -11.45
C ALA A 231 -40.69 3.55 -12.71
N ALA A 232 -39.44 3.57 -13.20
CA ALA A 232 -39.02 2.78 -14.36
C ALA A 232 -39.19 1.27 -14.13
N SER A 233 -38.82 0.79 -12.93
CA SER A 233 -39.02 -0.61 -12.53
C SER A 233 -40.49 -0.98 -12.38
N GLY A 234 -41.31 -0.07 -11.85
CA GLY A 234 -42.77 -0.23 -11.76
C GLY A 234 -43.42 -0.32 -13.13
N VAL A 235 -43.02 0.53 -14.08
CA VAL A 235 -43.48 0.45 -15.47
C VAL A 235 -43.04 -0.87 -16.10
N ALA A 236 -41.78 -1.31 -15.93
CA ALA A 236 -41.28 -2.57 -16.46
C ALA A 236 -42.03 -3.80 -15.89
N VAL A 237 -42.28 -3.83 -14.58
CA VAL A 237 -43.09 -4.87 -13.93
C VAL A 237 -44.52 -4.82 -14.47
N GLY A 238 -45.09 -3.63 -14.60
CA GLY A 238 -46.46 -3.44 -15.08
C GLY A 238 -46.67 -3.81 -16.54
N THR A 239 -45.69 -3.57 -17.44
CA THR A 239 -45.79 -3.99 -18.84
C THR A 239 -45.79 -5.51 -18.96
N ILE A 240 -44.87 -6.19 -18.27
CA ILE A 240 -44.77 -7.66 -18.29
C ILE A 240 -46.02 -8.31 -17.69
N MET A 241 -46.48 -7.81 -16.54
CA MET A 241 -47.68 -8.30 -15.87
C MET A 241 -48.95 -8.02 -16.68
N GLY A 242 -49.00 -6.84 -17.32
CA GLY A 242 -50.08 -6.41 -18.18
C GLY A 242 -50.23 -7.24 -19.45
N ILE A 243 -49.12 -7.59 -20.11
CA ILE A 243 -49.10 -8.48 -21.28
C ILE A 243 -49.69 -9.85 -20.93
N SER A 244 -49.34 -10.39 -19.75
CA SER A 244 -49.85 -11.70 -19.31
C SER A 244 -51.33 -11.72 -18.89
N SER A 245 -51.94 -10.55 -18.62
CA SER A 245 -53.29 -10.42 -18.05
C SER A 245 -54.26 -9.62 -18.93
N SER A 246 -53.91 -9.45 -20.21
CA SER A 246 -54.67 -8.75 -21.27
C SER A 246 -55.07 -7.28 -21.00
N ASN A 247 -54.64 -6.66 -19.90
CA ASN A 247 -55.01 -5.29 -19.49
C ASN A 247 -53.80 -4.39 -19.20
N MET A 248 -52.94 -4.19 -20.21
CA MET A 248 -51.65 -3.48 -20.06
C MET A 248 -51.74 -2.11 -19.38
N VAL A 249 -52.72 -1.28 -19.75
CA VAL A 249 -52.86 0.11 -19.25
C VAL A 249 -53.00 0.15 -17.73
N THR A 250 -53.84 -0.73 -17.17
CA THR A 250 -54.11 -0.77 -15.72
C THR A 250 -52.89 -1.19 -14.91
N PHE A 251 -52.19 -2.24 -15.33
CA PHE A 251 -51.01 -2.74 -14.64
C PHE A 251 -49.84 -1.75 -14.69
N VAL A 252 -49.59 -1.13 -15.85
CA VAL A 252 -48.54 -0.10 -16.00
C VAL A 252 -48.84 1.13 -15.13
N GLY A 253 -50.09 1.62 -15.14
CA GLY A 253 -50.49 2.77 -14.35
C GLY A 253 -50.35 2.53 -12.84
N VAL A 254 -50.81 1.38 -12.36
CA VAL A 254 -50.75 1.02 -10.94
C VAL A 254 -49.30 0.86 -10.47
N TYR A 255 -48.51 -0.02 -11.10
CA TYR A 255 -47.14 -0.27 -10.65
C TYR A 255 -46.21 0.92 -10.87
N GLY A 256 -46.38 1.68 -11.96
CA GLY A 256 -45.58 2.88 -12.22
C GLY A 256 -45.81 3.96 -11.17
N LEU A 257 -47.07 4.27 -10.84
CA LEU A 257 -47.40 5.30 -9.84
C LEU A 257 -47.00 4.86 -8.42
N CYS A 258 -47.25 3.59 -8.09
CA CYS A 258 -46.84 3.01 -6.81
C CYS A 258 -45.31 3.02 -6.64
N GLY A 259 -44.55 2.72 -7.71
CA GLY A 259 -43.10 2.83 -7.73
C GLY A 259 -42.61 4.27 -7.55
N LEU A 260 -43.22 5.23 -8.24
CA LEU A 260 -42.88 6.64 -8.11
C LEU A 260 -43.10 7.17 -6.69
N ILE A 261 -44.25 6.89 -6.08
CA ILE A 261 -44.59 7.38 -4.73
C ILE A 261 -43.70 6.74 -3.66
N SER A 262 -43.47 5.42 -3.72
CA SER A 262 -42.53 4.78 -2.78
C SER A 262 -41.13 5.37 -2.87
N GLY A 263 -40.66 5.70 -4.07
CA GLY A 263 -39.32 6.29 -4.26
C GLY A 263 -39.21 7.76 -3.86
N ILE A 264 -40.27 8.56 -3.95
CA ILE A 264 -40.28 9.95 -3.45
C ILE A 264 -40.13 9.98 -1.93
N PHE A 265 -40.86 9.12 -1.22
CA PHE A 265 -40.86 9.08 0.24
C PHE A 265 -39.74 8.22 0.83
N LYS A 266 -38.72 7.86 0.05
CA LYS A 266 -37.56 7.09 0.50
C LYS A 266 -36.87 7.75 1.71
N GLU A 267 -36.59 9.05 1.63
CA GLU A 267 -35.83 9.78 2.66
C GLU A 267 -36.60 9.94 3.98
N THR A 268 -37.93 9.88 3.94
CA THR A 268 -38.79 10.00 5.13
C THR A 268 -38.88 8.71 5.96
N GLY A 269 -38.24 7.63 5.49
CA GLY A 269 -38.12 6.37 6.20
C GLY A 269 -39.20 5.33 5.88
N LYS A 270 -38.95 4.10 6.33
CA LYS A 270 -39.69 2.88 5.96
C LYS A 270 -41.20 2.96 6.21
N TRP A 271 -41.62 3.52 7.35
CA TRP A 271 -43.02 3.59 7.73
C TRP A 271 -43.83 4.53 6.82
N ILE A 272 -43.29 5.72 6.56
CA ILE A 272 -43.94 6.74 5.73
C ILE A 272 -44.03 6.25 4.28
N CYS A 273 -42.97 5.61 3.76
CA CYS A 273 -42.97 5.00 2.43
C CYS A 273 -44.08 3.94 2.26
N GLY A 274 -44.27 3.06 3.26
CA GLY A 274 -45.33 2.04 3.21
C GLY A 274 -46.75 2.63 3.29
N ILE A 275 -46.95 3.64 4.13
CA ILE A 275 -48.25 4.30 4.29
C ILE A 275 -48.61 5.12 3.03
N SER A 276 -47.67 5.87 2.47
CA SER A 276 -47.90 6.66 1.25
C SER A 276 -48.22 5.76 0.05
N TYR A 277 -47.54 4.62 -0.06
CA TYR A 277 -47.83 3.58 -1.05
C TYR A 277 -49.27 3.03 -0.93
N MET A 278 -49.74 2.81 0.30
CA MET A 278 -51.11 2.33 0.55
C MET A 278 -52.18 3.34 0.18
N ILE A 279 -51.96 4.60 0.55
CA ILE A 279 -52.87 5.70 0.22
C ILE A 279 -52.95 5.87 -1.30
N ALA A 280 -51.80 5.91 -1.97
CA ALA A 280 -51.71 6.02 -3.42
C ALA A 280 -52.49 4.93 -4.16
N PHE A 281 -52.29 3.68 -3.75
CA PHE A 281 -52.99 2.55 -4.34
C PHE A 281 -54.51 2.63 -4.13
N THR A 282 -54.94 3.07 -2.95
CA THR A 282 -56.36 3.22 -2.62
C THR A 282 -57.03 4.31 -3.46
N ILE A 283 -56.35 5.45 -3.65
CA ILE A 283 -56.83 6.54 -4.51
C ILE A 283 -56.98 6.05 -5.96
N LEU A 284 -55.97 5.35 -6.49
CA LEU A 284 -56.03 4.78 -7.84
C LEU A 284 -57.19 3.81 -8.02
N LYS A 285 -57.44 2.97 -7.01
CA LYS A 285 -58.54 2.00 -7.04
C LYS A 285 -59.92 2.65 -6.96
N LEU A 286 -60.05 3.79 -6.30
CA LEU A 286 -61.30 4.55 -6.27
C LEU A 286 -61.58 5.23 -7.62
N TYR A 287 -60.54 5.73 -8.28
CA TYR A 287 -60.67 6.50 -9.52
C TYR A 287 -60.82 5.64 -10.77
N SER A 288 -60.07 4.55 -10.85
CA SER A 288 -60.13 3.61 -11.97
C SER A 288 -60.91 2.38 -11.51
N SER A 289 -61.91 1.95 -12.29
CA SER A 289 -62.77 0.79 -12.02
C SER A 289 -62.02 -0.56 -12.13
N ILE A 290 -60.88 -0.68 -11.45
CA ILE A 290 -59.92 -1.80 -11.41
C ILE A 290 -60.49 -3.03 -10.66
N GLY A 291 -61.79 -3.03 -10.36
CA GLY A 291 -62.45 -3.81 -9.30
C GLY A 291 -62.26 -5.34 -9.34
N VAL A 292 -61.90 -5.92 -10.48
CA VAL A 292 -61.74 -7.38 -10.64
C VAL A 292 -60.29 -7.84 -10.54
N GLN A 293 -59.30 -7.01 -10.91
CA GLN A 293 -57.91 -7.46 -11.09
C GLN A 293 -57.00 -7.24 -9.89
N PHE A 294 -57.32 -6.29 -9.01
CA PHE A 294 -56.54 -6.02 -7.80
C PHE A 294 -57.41 -5.87 -6.56
N LYS A 295 -57.05 -6.57 -5.48
CA LYS A 295 -57.74 -6.50 -4.18
C LYS A 295 -56.97 -5.61 -3.21
N ILE A 296 -57.67 -4.85 -2.37
CA ILE A 296 -57.03 -4.01 -1.34
C ILE A 296 -56.21 -4.88 -0.38
N ALA A 297 -56.71 -6.10 -0.10
CA ALA A 297 -56.01 -7.11 0.68
C ALA A 297 -54.59 -7.41 0.15
N GLU A 298 -54.36 -7.39 -1.18
CA GLU A 298 -53.03 -7.66 -1.76
C GLU A 298 -52.00 -6.64 -1.30
N VAL A 299 -52.40 -5.36 -1.22
CA VAL A 299 -51.49 -4.28 -0.90
C VAL A 299 -51.28 -4.14 0.61
N VAL A 300 -52.32 -4.42 1.40
CA VAL A 300 -52.19 -4.54 2.86
C VAL A 300 -51.21 -5.66 3.22
N ILE A 301 -51.35 -6.84 2.59
CA ILE A 301 -50.41 -7.96 2.79
C ILE A 301 -49.00 -7.56 2.35
N CYS A 302 -48.85 -6.87 1.22
CA CYS A 302 -47.57 -6.34 0.75
C CYS A 302 -46.90 -5.43 1.79
N CYS A 303 -47.63 -4.49 2.37
CA CYS A 303 -47.09 -3.57 3.37
C CYS A 303 -46.73 -4.29 4.68
N ILE A 304 -47.53 -5.29 5.10
CA ILE A 304 -47.18 -6.13 6.25
C ILE A 304 -45.86 -6.87 6.00
N ILE A 305 -45.70 -7.50 4.82
CA ILE A 305 -44.46 -8.18 4.42
C ILE A 305 -43.30 -7.19 4.43
N PHE A 306 -43.48 -6.00 3.85
CA PHE A 306 -42.45 -4.97 3.81
C PHE A 306 -42.04 -4.54 5.23
N PHE A 307 -42.98 -4.33 6.14
CA PHE A 307 -42.68 -3.95 7.53
C PHE A 307 -41.95 -5.04 8.32
N LEU A 308 -42.20 -6.32 8.02
CA LEU A 308 -41.48 -7.44 8.64
C LEU A 308 -40.01 -7.56 8.19
N ILE A 309 -39.64 -7.00 7.03
CA ILE A 309 -38.23 -7.07 6.55
C ILE A 309 -37.32 -6.23 7.47
N PRO A 310 -36.29 -6.82 8.11
CA PRO A 310 -35.41 -6.07 8.99
C PRO A 310 -34.63 -4.99 8.23
N ILE A 311 -34.46 -3.83 8.86
CA ILE A 311 -33.77 -2.65 8.27
C ILE A 311 -32.37 -3.01 7.76
N LYS A 312 -31.69 -3.96 8.42
CA LYS A 312 -30.37 -4.47 8.00
C LYS A 312 -30.36 -5.03 6.57
N ILE A 313 -31.42 -5.72 6.15
CA ILE A 313 -31.52 -6.29 4.79
C ILE A 313 -31.75 -5.18 3.76
N LEU A 314 -32.59 -4.20 4.08
CA LEU A 314 -32.84 -3.05 3.21
C LEU A 314 -31.57 -2.21 3.03
N HIS A 315 -30.82 -1.96 4.10
CA HIS A 315 -29.56 -1.22 4.03
C HIS A 315 -28.47 -1.99 3.26
N MET A 316 -28.41 -3.32 3.41
CA MET A 316 -27.49 -4.15 2.62
C MET A 316 -27.81 -4.06 1.12
N LEU A 317 -29.09 -4.15 0.74
CA LEU A 317 -29.53 -3.97 -0.64
C LEU A 317 -29.23 -2.55 -1.15
N GLU A 318 -29.48 -1.54 -0.33
CA GLU A 318 -29.19 -0.15 -0.66
C GLU A 318 -27.70 0.10 -0.89
N SER A 319 -26.82 -0.43 -0.03
CA SER A 319 -25.36 -0.30 -0.20
C SER A 319 -24.79 -1.01 -1.44
N GLU A 320 -25.46 -2.04 -1.94
CA GLU A 320 -25.02 -2.78 -3.12
C GLU A 320 -25.54 -2.18 -4.41
N ILE A 321 -26.79 -1.72 -4.38
CA ILE A 321 -27.49 -1.26 -5.57
C ILE A 321 -27.23 0.25 -5.74
N ASN A 322 -27.33 1.08 -4.69
CA ASN A 322 -27.15 2.54 -4.80
C ASN A 322 -25.69 2.91 -5.10
N CYS A 323 -25.48 3.67 -6.18
CA CYS A 323 -24.15 4.05 -6.64
C CYS A 323 -23.50 5.03 -5.65
N GLU A 324 -24.26 6.04 -5.20
CA GLU A 324 -23.75 7.12 -4.35
C GLU A 324 -23.26 6.59 -2.99
N ILE A 325 -24.09 5.80 -2.30
CA ILE A 325 -23.77 5.19 -1.00
C ILE A 325 -22.59 4.20 -1.14
N LYS A 326 -22.48 3.50 -2.28
CA LYS A 326 -21.39 2.56 -2.53
C LYS A 326 -20.06 3.28 -2.78
N VAL A 327 -20.08 4.43 -3.44
CA VAL A 327 -18.91 5.30 -3.63
C VAL A 327 -18.49 5.92 -2.30
N GLU A 328 -19.42 6.38 -1.46
CA GLU A 328 -19.13 6.97 -0.15
C GLU A 328 -18.50 5.95 0.82
N ASN A 329 -19.02 4.74 0.89
CA ASN A 329 -18.40 3.66 1.68
C ASN A 329 -17.01 3.25 1.15
N GLN A 330 -16.77 3.43 -0.16
CA GLN A 330 -15.46 3.16 -0.74
C GLN A 330 -14.47 4.29 -0.42
N SER A 331 -14.89 5.55 -0.54
CA SER A 331 -14.04 6.72 -0.26
C SER A 331 -13.61 6.79 1.20
N GLU A 332 -14.48 6.48 2.16
CA GLU A 332 -14.10 6.41 3.58
C GLU A 332 -12.99 5.39 3.83
N ASN A 333 -13.09 4.19 3.24
CA ASN A 333 -12.05 3.17 3.34
C ASN A 333 -10.72 3.61 2.71
N TYR A 334 -10.76 4.40 1.64
CA TYR A 334 -9.55 4.98 1.05
C TYR A 334 -8.95 6.07 1.95
N VAL A 335 -9.75 6.95 2.54
CA VAL A 335 -9.27 7.99 3.46
C VAL A 335 -8.61 7.37 4.70
N VAL A 336 -9.17 6.30 5.26
CA VAL A 336 -8.57 5.59 6.39
C VAL A 336 -7.18 5.04 6.01
N LYS A 337 -7.04 4.45 4.82
CA LYS A 337 -5.74 3.94 4.34
C LYS A 337 -4.72 5.04 4.11
N LEU A 338 -5.14 6.17 3.56
CA LEU A 338 -4.27 7.33 3.38
C LEU A 338 -3.79 7.87 4.73
N LYS A 339 -4.66 7.90 5.74
CA LYS A 339 -4.30 8.26 7.12
C LYS A 339 -3.28 7.29 7.72
N ASP A 340 -3.47 5.98 7.53
CA ASP A 340 -2.52 4.96 8.00
C ASP A 340 -1.14 5.18 7.36
N MET A 341 -1.08 5.40 6.05
CA MET A 341 0.19 5.68 5.34
C MET A 341 0.89 6.95 5.82
N LEU A 342 0.12 8.02 6.08
CA LEU A 342 0.64 9.25 6.68
C LEU A 342 1.19 9.00 8.09
N SER A 343 0.44 8.25 8.90
CA SER A 343 0.86 7.89 10.25
C SER A 343 2.18 7.14 10.23
N ASP A 344 2.34 6.15 9.34
CA ASP A 344 3.59 5.39 9.20
C ASP A 344 4.78 6.31 8.83
N LYS A 345 4.57 7.30 7.94
CA LYS A 345 5.61 8.28 7.61
C LYS A 345 5.95 9.21 8.78
N LEU A 346 4.96 9.64 9.54
CA LEU A 346 5.18 10.46 10.74
C LEU A 346 5.94 9.68 11.83
N VAL A 347 5.68 8.38 11.98
CA VAL A 347 6.43 7.51 12.89
C VAL A 347 7.89 7.40 12.45
N GLN A 348 8.16 7.17 11.15
CA GLN A 348 9.53 7.15 10.62
C GLN A 348 10.24 8.48 10.86
N PHE A 349 9.54 9.60 10.70
CA PHE A 349 10.09 10.92 10.99
C PHE A 349 10.38 11.12 12.48
N SER A 350 9.49 10.65 13.36
CA SER A 350 9.70 10.66 14.81
C SER A 350 10.96 9.87 15.19
N ASP A 351 11.18 8.70 14.58
CA ASP A 351 12.38 7.90 14.78
C ASP A 351 13.65 8.66 14.37
N VAL A 352 13.61 9.43 13.27
CA VAL A 352 14.74 10.29 12.85
C VAL A 352 15.06 11.34 13.93
N LEU A 353 14.05 12.02 14.48
CA LEU A 353 14.24 13.02 15.54
C LEU A 353 14.81 12.40 16.83
N VAL A 354 14.31 11.24 17.24
CA VAL A 354 14.85 10.51 18.40
C VAL A 354 16.30 10.14 18.16
N ASN A 355 16.65 9.72 16.95
CA ASN A 355 18.04 9.40 16.59
C ASN A 355 18.95 10.63 16.64
N VAL A 356 18.54 11.77 16.09
CA VAL A 356 19.27 13.05 16.22
C VAL A 356 19.53 13.37 17.69
N SER A 357 18.51 13.25 18.55
CA SER A 357 18.67 13.50 19.99
C SER A 357 19.68 12.55 20.65
N SER A 358 19.70 11.28 20.25
CA SER A 358 20.62 10.27 20.79
C SER A 358 22.06 10.52 20.37
N VAL A 359 22.27 10.99 19.13
CA VAL A 359 23.60 11.35 18.60
C VAL A 359 24.13 12.59 19.32
N LEU A 360 23.31 13.63 19.48
CA LEU A 360 23.68 14.83 20.24
C LEU A 360 24.08 14.51 21.69
N ARG A 361 23.36 13.60 22.36
CA ARG A 361 23.72 13.14 23.73
C ARG A 361 25.07 12.42 23.75
N LYS A 362 25.31 11.50 22.82
CA LYS A 362 26.59 10.76 22.72
C LYS A 362 27.77 11.71 22.49
N LEU A 363 27.59 12.75 21.68
CA LEU A 363 28.60 13.76 21.43
C LEU A 363 28.88 14.64 22.67
N SER A 364 27.85 14.95 23.48
CA SER A 364 27.98 15.79 24.68
C SER A 364 28.68 15.14 25.88
N ASP A 365 28.55 13.82 26.07
CA ASP A 365 29.10 13.15 27.26
C ASP A 365 30.65 13.08 27.27
N ASN A 366 31.30 13.17 26.11
CA ASN A 366 32.77 13.26 26.03
C ASN A 366 33.32 14.61 26.51
N ASP A 367 32.55 15.70 26.41
CA ASP A 367 33.01 17.03 26.83
C ASP A 367 32.98 17.25 28.35
N LYS A 368 32.15 16.49 29.06
CA LYS A 368 32.22 16.45 30.54
C LYS A 368 33.57 15.91 31.04
N LEU A 369 34.24 15.07 30.25
CA LEU A 369 35.58 14.56 30.57
C LEU A 369 36.68 15.60 30.25
N SER A 370 36.53 16.39 29.19
CA SER A 370 37.49 17.47 28.84
C SER A 370 37.38 18.69 29.78
N MET A 371 36.20 18.98 30.35
CA MET A 371 36.03 20.04 31.35
C MET A 371 36.86 19.82 32.62
N LYS A 372 37.22 18.56 32.94
CA LYS A 372 38.06 18.25 34.12
C LYS A 372 39.50 18.76 33.96
N SER A 373 40.03 18.83 32.74
CA SER A 373 41.39 19.36 32.45
C SER A 373 41.45 20.89 32.43
N LYS A 374 40.34 21.60 32.22
CA LYS A 374 40.31 23.09 32.22
C LYS A 374 40.44 23.70 33.62
N SER A 375 40.06 22.95 34.66
CA SER A 375 40.28 23.36 36.05
C SER A 375 41.79 23.50 36.38
N SER A 376 42.66 22.72 35.74
CA SER A 376 44.11 22.83 35.94
C SER A 376 44.70 24.08 35.33
N GLY A 377 44.31 24.42 34.10
CA GLY A 377 44.82 25.62 33.41
C GLY A 377 44.44 26.94 34.10
N LEU A 378 43.31 26.98 34.80
CA LEU A 378 42.93 28.12 35.64
C LEU A 378 43.81 28.23 36.89
N ILE A 379 44.07 27.09 37.55
CA ILE A 379 44.95 27.02 38.72
C ILE A 379 46.38 27.44 38.33
N ASP A 380 46.88 26.95 37.19
CA ASP A 380 48.22 27.28 36.68
C ASP A 380 48.34 28.77 36.30
N ASN A 381 47.31 29.37 35.68
CA ASN A 381 47.29 30.80 35.39
C ASN A 381 47.32 31.68 36.64
N VAL A 382 46.53 31.32 37.67
CA VAL A 382 46.54 32.03 38.96
C VAL A 382 47.91 31.85 39.62
N ALA A 383 48.46 30.64 39.59
CA ALA A 383 49.78 30.30 40.12
C ALA A 383 50.89 31.11 39.44
N ASP A 384 50.88 31.22 38.11
CA ASP A 384 51.92 31.94 37.37
C ASP A 384 51.86 33.45 37.60
N ARG A 385 50.67 34.05 37.71
CA ARG A 385 50.57 35.50 37.98
C ARG A 385 51.02 35.88 39.39
N VAL A 386 50.75 35.03 40.38
CA VAL A 386 50.97 35.37 41.80
C VAL A 386 52.27 34.77 42.34
N CYS A 387 52.58 33.53 41.96
CA CYS A 387 53.64 32.73 42.54
C CYS A 387 54.96 32.76 41.75
N SER A 388 54.98 33.21 40.49
CA SER A 388 56.20 33.25 39.65
C SER A 388 57.35 33.99 40.32
N ASN A 389 57.09 35.19 40.85
CA ASN A 389 58.04 36.04 41.57
C ASN A 389 57.89 35.95 43.10
N CYS A 390 57.41 34.82 43.64
CA CYS A 390 57.20 34.62 45.08
C CYS A 390 58.35 33.81 45.70
N ASN A 391 58.90 34.30 46.81
CA ASN A 391 60.00 33.66 47.53
C ASN A 391 59.64 32.25 48.05
N MET A 392 58.34 31.95 48.25
CA MET A 392 57.86 30.66 48.77
C MET A 392 57.44 29.67 47.68
N ARG A 393 57.70 29.96 46.40
CA ARG A 393 57.26 29.13 45.26
C ARG A 393 57.74 27.68 45.36
N SER A 394 58.98 27.45 45.77
CA SER A 394 59.56 26.11 45.89
C SER A 394 58.86 25.26 46.96
N ILE A 395 58.42 25.86 48.06
CA ILE A 395 57.71 25.17 49.14
C ILE A 395 56.28 24.83 48.70
N CYS A 396 55.56 25.80 48.14
CA CYS A 396 54.17 25.63 47.72
C CYS A 396 54.01 24.68 46.52
N TRP A 397 54.87 24.79 45.49
CA TRP A 397 54.70 24.07 44.22
C TRP A 397 55.65 22.89 44.01
N LYS A 398 56.67 22.67 44.85
CA LYS A 398 57.49 21.43 44.82
C LYS A 398 57.23 20.51 46.01
N ARG A 399 57.21 21.04 47.24
CA ARG A 399 57.07 20.21 48.46
C ARG A 399 55.61 19.94 48.84
N GLU A 400 54.75 20.95 48.71
CA GLU A 400 53.33 20.89 49.12
C GLU A 400 52.38 21.13 47.93
N ALA A 401 52.78 20.66 46.74
CA ALA A 401 52.09 20.92 45.47
C ALA A 401 50.61 20.51 45.50
N TYR A 402 50.32 19.31 45.99
CA TYR A 402 48.95 18.77 46.06
C TYR A 402 48.01 19.64 46.90
N TYR A 403 48.45 20.03 48.10
CA TYR A 403 47.64 20.84 49.01
C TYR A 403 47.44 22.27 48.51
N THR A 404 48.49 22.87 47.94
CA THR A 404 48.41 24.20 47.33
C THR A 404 47.45 24.18 46.14
N TYR A 405 47.54 23.17 45.30
CA TYR A 405 46.68 23.00 44.13
C TYR A 405 45.20 22.87 44.51
N SER A 406 44.89 22.02 45.50
CA SER A 406 43.52 21.88 46.03
C SER A 406 43.01 23.20 46.61
N ALA A 407 43.81 23.89 47.42
CA ALA A 407 43.39 25.13 48.07
C ALA A 407 43.21 26.29 47.07
N VAL A 408 44.00 26.36 45.99
CA VAL A 408 43.77 27.33 44.91
C VAL A 408 42.52 26.98 44.11
N GLY A 409 42.25 25.68 43.90
CA GLY A 409 40.98 25.21 43.32
C GLY A 409 39.77 25.62 44.17
N ASP A 410 39.84 25.44 45.49
CA ASP A 410 38.79 25.85 46.43
C ASP A 410 38.59 27.36 46.45
N LEU A 411 39.68 28.14 46.34
CA LEU A 411 39.60 29.60 46.25
C LEU A 411 38.85 30.04 44.98
N ILE A 412 39.18 29.45 43.83
CA ILE A 412 38.50 29.76 42.57
C ILE A 412 37.00 29.40 42.66
N ARG A 413 36.68 28.25 43.27
CA ARG A 413 35.30 27.80 43.47
C ARG A 413 34.50 28.73 44.41
N ASN A 414 35.09 29.14 45.52
CA ASN A 414 34.51 30.10 46.46
C ASN A 414 34.12 31.42 45.77
N TYR A 415 35.01 31.94 44.90
CA TYR A 415 34.76 33.14 44.12
C TYR A 415 33.72 32.94 43.00
N GLN A 416 33.60 31.73 42.44
CA GLN A 416 32.52 31.39 41.50
C GLN A 416 31.15 31.35 42.19
N ASP A 417 31.09 30.83 43.42
CA ASP A 417 29.86 30.71 44.21
C ASP A 417 29.47 32.03 44.95
N ASN A 418 30.10 33.16 44.60
CA ASN A 418 29.98 34.48 45.24
C ASN A 418 30.34 34.53 46.74
N ASN A 419 30.88 33.45 47.30
CA ASN A 419 31.42 33.41 48.66
C ASN A 419 32.89 33.83 48.61
N LYS A 420 33.18 35.14 48.63
CA LYS A 420 34.52 35.76 48.54
C LYS A 420 35.45 35.46 49.73
N THR A 421 35.55 34.20 50.13
CA THR A 421 36.29 33.72 51.29
C THR A 421 37.53 32.97 50.84
N MET A 422 38.67 33.28 51.47
CA MET A 422 39.92 32.60 51.18
C MET A 422 39.99 31.29 51.97
N PRO A 423 40.36 30.14 51.35
CA PRO A 423 40.54 28.90 52.07
C PRO A 423 41.60 29.04 53.17
N GLY A 424 41.30 28.53 54.37
CA GLY A 424 42.15 28.74 55.56
C GLY A 424 43.60 28.29 55.41
N GLN A 425 43.89 27.36 54.49
CA GLN A 425 45.25 26.92 54.19
C GLN A 425 46.06 27.99 53.42
N LEU A 426 45.43 28.67 52.45
CA LEU A 426 46.03 29.82 51.75
C LEU A 426 46.05 31.06 52.64
N GLU A 427 45.02 31.25 53.45
CA GLU A 427 44.93 32.38 54.38
C GLU A 427 46.03 32.34 55.45
N ARG A 428 46.46 31.16 55.91
CA ARG A 428 47.54 31.04 56.89
C ARG A 428 48.94 31.10 56.27
N LYS A 429 49.12 30.58 55.05
CA LYS A 429 50.45 30.34 54.47
C LYS A 429 50.84 31.30 53.34
N CYS A 430 49.88 31.92 52.64
CA CYS A 430 50.17 32.80 51.52
C CYS A 430 50.69 34.16 52.02
N ILE A 431 51.87 34.57 51.56
CA ILE A 431 52.47 35.88 51.88
C ILE A 431 51.84 37.00 51.02
N ARG A 432 51.32 36.66 49.82
CA ARG A 432 50.71 37.61 48.87
C ARG A 432 49.19 37.45 48.79
N LYS A 433 48.50 37.58 49.93
CA LYS A 433 47.05 37.35 50.05
C LYS A 433 46.24 38.27 49.13
N ASP A 434 46.49 39.57 49.21
CA ASP A 434 45.74 40.58 48.44
C ASP A 434 45.95 40.41 46.94
N SER A 435 47.18 40.09 46.51
CA SER A 435 47.46 39.79 45.10
C SER A 435 46.80 38.50 44.64
N MET A 436 46.72 37.47 45.49
CA MET A 436 46.03 36.22 45.18
C MET A 436 44.53 36.43 45.03
N ILE A 437 43.93 37.18 45.96
CA ILE A 437 42.51 37.54 45.93
C ILE A 437 42.21 38.38 44.68
N LYS A 438 42.95 39.46 44.44
CA LYS A 438 42.71 40.37 43.31
C LYS A 438 42.89 39.70 41.95
N ASN A 439 43.93 38.88 41.77
CA ASN A 439 44.13 38.14 40.51
C ASN A 439 43.08 37.04 40.35
N THR A 440 42.65 36.39 41.43
CA THR A 440 41.56 35.40 41.36
C THR A 440 40.25 36.10 41.03
N GLU A 441 39.92 37.23 41.66
CA GLU A 441 38.74 38.03 41.34
C GLU A 441 38.80 38.58 39.92
N GLU A 442 39.96 39.00 39.42
CA GLU A 442 40.12 39.46 38.03
C GLU A 442 40.00 38.32 37.02
N ILE A 443 40.64 37.17 37.29
CA ILE A 443 40.54 35.98 36.43
C ILE A 443 39.10 35.48 36.46
N VAL A 444 38.50 35.34 37.64
CA VAL A 444 37.11 34.91 37.83
C VAL A 444 36.17 35.93 37.22
N ASN A 445 36.28 37.25 37.40
CA ASN A 445 35.39 38.23 36.75
C ASN A 445 35.57 38.25 35.23
N LYS A 446 36.79 38.08 34.72
CA LYS A 446 37.07 37.92 33.29
C LYS A 446 36.55 36.57 32.74
N TYR A 447 36.42 35.54 33.59
CA TYR A 447 35.85 34.23 33.26
C TYR A 447 34.33 34.12 33.48
N VAL A 448 33.78 34.78 34.51
CA VAL A 448 32.42 34.70 35.03
C VAL A 448 31.52 35.70 34.31
N ILE A 449 32.07 36.74 33.70
CA ILE A 449 31.36 37.56 32.71
C ILE A 449 31.51 36.94 31.30
N ASN A 450 30.93 35.76 31.14
CA ASN A 450 29.84 35.47 30.19
C ASN A 450 29.85 36.02 28.74
N GLU A 451 30.92 36.54 28.13
CA GLU A 451 30.90 36.83 26.68
C GLU A 451 31.08 35.57 25.84
N MET A 452 32.05 34.71 26.14
CA MET A 452 32.21 33.44 25.41
C MET A 452 31.03 32.50 25.62
N TRP A 453 30.50 32.40 26.84
CA TRP A 453 29.33 31.56 27.13
C TRP A 453 28.04 32.15 26.57
N ARG A 454 27.78 33.46 26.65
CA ARG A 454 26.63 34.08 25.96
C ARG A 454 26.76 34.04 24.44
N LYS A 455 27.96 34.21 23.89
CA LYS A 455 28.22 34.10 22.44
C LYS A 455 28.06 32.66 21.96
N ARG A 456 28.56 31.66 22.70
CA ARG A 456 28.33 30.23 22.42
C ARG A 456 26.88 29.81 22.60
N LEU A 457 26.20 30.27 23.65
CA LEU A 457 24.76 30.02 23.84
C LEU A 457 23.91 30.75 22.80
N GLY A 458 24.32 31.95 22.39
CA GLY A 458 23.72 32.70 21.29
C GLY A 458 23.88 31.98 19.95
N GLN A 459 25.10 31.58 19.61
CA GLN A 459 25.43 30.76 18.43
C GLN A 459 24.72 29.40 18.47
N SER A 460 24.65 28.75 19.63
CA SER A 460 23.92 27.49 19.79
C SER A 460 22.42 27.68 19.62
N ARG A 461 21.83 28.78 20.11
CA ARG A 461 20.41 29.10 19.89
C ARG A 461 20.11 29.43 18.44
N GLU A 462 20.99 30.16 17.77
CA GLU A 462 20.88 30.51 16.35
C GLU A 462 21.03 29.26 15.45
N LEU A 463 21.98 28.37 15.75
CA LEU A 463 22.12 27.08 15.09
C LEU A 463 20.88 26.19 15.33
N LEU A 464 20.40 26.10 16.58
CA LEU A 464 19.20 25.33 16.92
C LEU A 464 17.95 25.91 16.25
N SER A 465 17.80 27.23 16.13
CA SER A 465 16.68 27.84 15.40
C SER A 465 16.74 27.50 13.92
N VAL A 466 17.91 27.61 13.28
CA VAL A 466 18.10 27.18 11.88
C VAL A 466 17.81 25.68 11.71
N GLN A 467 18.15 24.85 12.71
CA GLN A 467 17.80 23.43 12.66
C GLN A 467 16.30 23.18 12.82
N ILE A 468 15.62 23.89 13.70
CA ILE A 468 14.16 23.77 13.85
C ILE A 468 13.46 24.23 12.57
N ASP A 469 13.96 25.28 11.91
CA ASP A 469 13.44 25.75 10.62
C ASP A 469 13.68 24.69 9.52
N ASN A 470 14.90 24.13 9.41
CA ASN A 470 15.19 23.05 8.46
C ASN A 470 14.32 21.80 8.71
N ILE A 471 14.04 21.48 9.98
CA ILE A 471 13.13 20.39 10.38
C ILE A 471 11.68 20.74 9.99
N ALA A 472 11.25 21.99 10.14
CA ALA A 472 9.92 22.44 9.75
C ALA A 472 9.73 22.43 8.22
N ASP A 473 10.75 22.84 7.46
CA ASP A 473 10.78 22.74 5.99
C ASP A 473 10.74 21.28 5.54
N SER A 474 11.51 20.42 6.21
CA SER A 474 11.52 18.97 6.02
C SER A 474 10.14 18.34 6.26
N VAL A 475 9.41 18.76 7.32
CA VAL A 475 8.02 18.32 7.58
C VAL A 475 7.08 18.83 6.50
N SER A 476 7.24 20.08 6.08
CA SER A 476 6.43 20.67 5.01
C SER A 476 6.63 19.94 3.68
N GLU A 477 7.85 19.48 3.39
CA GLU A 477 8.18 18.66 2.22
C GLU A 477 7.58 17.24 2.29
N ILE A 478 7.51 16.63 3.49
CA ILE A 478 6.77 15.37 3.69
C ILE A 478 5.28 15.56 3.38
N ILE A 479 4.69 16.66 3.86
CA ILE A 479 3.26 16.96 3.69
C ILE A 479 2.95 17.26 2.21
N SER A 480 3.74 18.12 1.55
CA SER A 480 3.54 18.43 0.13
C SER A 480 3.77 17.22 -0.75
N GLY A 481 4.82 16.43 -0.48
CA GLY A 481 5.12 15.20 -1.21
C GLY A 481 4.08 14.10 -1.06
N PHE A 482 3.20 14.16 -0.06
CA PHE A 482 2.08 13.24 0.11
C PHE A 482 0.85 13.63 -0.72
N ASN A 483 0.51 14.92 -0.78
CA ASN A 483 -0.68 15.40 -1.50
C ASN A 483 -0.59 15.21 -3.02
N ASP A 484 0.61 15.26 -3.61
CA ASP A 484 0.74 15.39 -5.06
C ASP A 484 0.89 14.07 -5.84
N ASN A 485 1.07 12.90 -5.19
CA ASN A 485 1.72 11.76 -5.88
C ASN A 485 1.10 10.36 -5.70
N ILE A 486 -0.01 10.19 -4.98
CA ILE A 486 -0.65 8.87 -4.82
C ILE A 486 -1.88 8.80 -5.70
N THR A 487 -1.74 8.23 -6.90
CA THR A 487 -2.89 7.92 -7.77
C THR A 487 -3.36 6.48 -7.50
N ILE A 488 -4.65 6.33 -7.25
CA ILE A 488 -5.28 5.04 -6.97
C ILE A 488 -5.77 4.42 -8.28
N ASP A 489 -5.40 3.16 -8.52
CA ASP A 489 -5.83 2.42 -9.72
C ASP A 489 -6.90 1.39 -9.35
N SER A 490 -8.17 1.81 -9.51
CA SER A 490 -9.33 0.97 -9.19
C SER A 490 -9.55 -0.15 -10.20
N GLU A 491 -9.06 -0.01 -11.44
CA GLU A 491 -9.24 -1.01 -12.49
C GLU A 491 -8.36 -2.23 -12.24
N ILE A 492 -7.07 -2.00 -11.99
CA ILE A 492 -6.12 -3.06 -11.62
C ILE A 492 -6.56 -3.74 -10.33
N GLU A 493 -7.00 -2.97 -9.32
CA GLU A 493 -7.51 -3.50 -8.05
C GLU A 493 -8.66 -4.50 -8.28
N ASN A 494 -9.63 -4.17 -9.13
CA ASN A 494 -10.76 -5.04 -9.45
C ASN A 494 -10.35 -6.26 -10.28
N ASN A 495 -9.40 -6.12 -11.19
CA ASN A 495 -8.88 -7.24 -11.98
C ASN A 495 -8.11 -8.24 -11.10
N ILE A 496 -7.31 -7.76 -10.13
CA ILE A 496 -6.61 -8.62 -9.16
C ILE A 496 -7.63 -9.37 -8.31
N ARG A 497 -8.68 -8.70 -7.81
CA ARG A 497 -9.77 -9.36 -7.07
C ARG A 497 -10.45 -10.45 -7.88
N ARG A 498 -10.79 -10.19 -9.15
CA ARG A 498 -11.41 -11.17 -10.05
C ARG A 498 -10.52 -12.42 -10.19
N ILE A 499 -9.21 -12.24 -10.34
CA ILE A 499 -8.27 -13.34 -10.50
C ILE A 499 -8.04 -14.11 -9.19
N LEU A 500 -7.96 -13.43 -8.04
CA LEU A 500 -7.89 -14.09 -6.73
C LEU A 500 -9.15 -14.94 -6.46
N ASN A 501 -10.34 -14.41 -6.76
CA ASN A 501 -11.61 -15.14 -6.61
C ASN A 501 -11.70 -16.35 -7.56
N LYS A 502 -11.26 -16.20 -8.82
CA LYS A 502 -11.21 -17.30 -9.80
C LYS A 502 -10.34 -18.46 -9.31
N ASN A 503 -9.24 -18.14 -8.63
CA ASN A 503 -8.30 -19.13 -8.07
C ASN A 503 -8.65 -19.55 -6.63
N LYS A 504 -9.81 -19.14 -6.09
CA LYS A 504 -10.30 -19.49 -4.74
C LYS A 504 -9.35 -19.06 -3.61
N ILE A 505 -8.59 -17.98 -3.81
CA ILE A 505 -7.73 -17.40 -2.77
C ILE A 505 -8.59 -16.46 -1.92
N ILE A 506 -8.67 -16.75 -0.62
CA ILE A 506 -9.39 -15.91 0.34
C ILE A 506 -8.49 -14.72 0.69
N TYR A 507 -8.97 -13.51 0.39
CA TYR A 507 -8.32 -12.25 0.75
C TYR A 507 -9.27 -11.38 1.57
N LYS A 508 -8.72 -10.59 2.49
CA LYS A 508 -9.49 -9.60 3.27
C LYS A 508 -9.60 -8.30 2.49
N ASP A 509 -8.49 -7.84 1.94
CA ASP A 509 -8.45 -6.61 1.17
C ASP A 509 -7.32 -6.60 0.13
N VAL A 510 -7.52 -5.80 -0.92
CA VAL A 510 -6.55 -5.52 -1.99
C VAL A 510 -6.58 -4.01 -2.21
N PHE A 511 -5.41 -3.39 -2.24
CA PHE A 511 -5.26 -1.96 -2.48
C PHE A 511 -4.14 -1.72 -3.48
N CYS A 512 -4.43 -0.98 -4.55
CA CYS A 512 -3.48 -0.69 -5.63
C CYS A 512 -3.29 0.82 -5.78
N PHE A 513 -2.05 1.26 -5.76
CA PHE A 513 -1.71 2.68 -5.92
C PHE A 513 -0.37 2.83 -6.64
N TYR A 514 -0.16 3.97 -7.29
CA TYR A 514 1.15 4.35 -7.80
C TYR A 514 1.93 5.12 -6.73
N ASN A 515 3.21 4.80 -6.59
CA ASN A 515 4.12 5.55 -5.74
C ASN A 515 4.58 6.86 -6.41
N LYS A 516 5.41 7.65 -5.72
CA LYS A 516 6.01 8.90 -6.22
C LYS A 516 6.77 8.75 -7.55
N ILE A 517 7.25 7.55 -7.88
CA ILE A 517 8.04 7.25 -9.10
C ILE A 517 7.11 6.68 -10.20
N HIS A 518 5.79 6.83 -10.04
CA HIS A 518 4.77 6.24 -10.93
C HIS A 518 4.92 4.73 -11.14
N LYS A 519 5.41 4.02 -10.13
CA LYS A 519 5.47 2.56 -10.10
C LYS A 519 4.32 1.98 -9.32
N LEU A 520 3.76 0.90 -9.84
CA LEU A 520 2.61 0.25 -9.25
C LEU A 520 3.00 -0.48 -7.98
N VAL A 521 2.26 -0.23 -6.90
CA VAL A 521 2.35 -0.96 -5.64
C VAL A 521 1.01 -1.62 -5.36
N VAL A 522 1.04 -2.93 -5.12
CA VAL A 522 -0.14 -3.74 -4.80
C VAL A 522 -0.01 -4.25 -3.39
N GLN A 523 -0.87 -3.78 -2.50
CA GLN A 523 -0.98 -4.26 -1.14
C GLN A 523 -2.10 -5.29 -1.05
N VAL A 524 -1.78 -6.48 -0.53
CA VAL A 524 -2.74 -7.57 -0.33
C VAL A 524 -2.76 -7.97 1.14
N SER A 525 -3.95 -8.02 1.72
CA SER A 525 -4.19 -8.48 3.09
C SER A 525 -4.86 -9.85 3.08
N ILE A 526 -4.19 -10.85 3.67
CA ILE A 526 -4.68 -12.23 3.80
C ILE A 526 -4.59 -12.69 5.26
N GLU A 527 -5.21 -13.84 5.56
CA GLU A 527 -4.94 -14.53 6.83
C GLU A 527 -3.51 -15.07 6.86
N ALA A 528 -2.88 -15.05 8.04
CA ALA A 528 -1.50 -15.49 8.20
C ALA A 528 -1.33 -16.95 7.73
N CYS A 529 -0.44 -17.15 6.75
CA CYS A 529 -0.24 -18.45 6.11
C CYS A 529 0.65 -19.42 6.91
N GLY A 530 1.14 -19.03 8.09
CA GLY A 530 1.97 -19.86 8.97
C GLY A 530 3.28 -20.36 8.31
N GLY A 531 3.88 -19.56 7.42
CA GLY A 531 5.13 -19.91 6.75
C GLY A 531 5.00 -20.71 5.44
N LYS A 532 3.77 -20.98 4.96
CA LYS A 532 3.54 -21.69 3.68
C LYS A 532 3.94 -20.89 2.43
N GLN A 533 4.31 -19.61 2.58
CA GLN A 533 4.70 -18.70 1.48
C GLN A 533 3.66 -18.62 0.35
N ILE A 534 2.37 -18.62 0.73
CA ILE A 534 1.25 -18.48 -0.22
C ILE A 534 1.38 -17.18 -1.03
N CYS A 535 1.87 -16.12 -0.40
CA CYS A 535 2.17 -14.82 -1.02
C CYS A 535 3.08 -14.93 -2.26
N ILE A 536 4.22 -15.61 -2.14
CA ILE A 536 5.21 -15.72 -3.21
C ILE A 536 4.81 -16.81 -4.21
N LYS A 537 4.35 -17.97 -3.73
CA LYS A 537 4.11 -19.14 -4.62
C LYS A 537 2.83 -19.04 -5.43
N SER A 538 1.78 -18.40 -4.89
CA SER A 538 0.46 -18.38 -5.52
C SER A 538 -0.03 -16.98 -5.89
N ILE A 539 0.18 -15.98 -5.02
CA ILE A 539 -0.36 -14.63 -5.27
C ILE A 539 0.53 -13.87 -6.26
N LEU A 540 1.86 -13.89 -6.08
CA LEU A 540 2.79 -13.16 -6.95
C LEU A 540 2.66 -13.51 -8.45
N PRO A 541 2.60 -14.79 -8.87
CA PRO A 541 2.42 -15.11 -10.29
C PRO A 541 1.09 -14.58 -10.83
N LEU A 542 0.02 -14.62 -10.02
CA LEU A 542 -1.28 -14.09 -10.42
C LEU A 542 -1.21 -12.58 -10.60
N ILE A 543 -0.58 -11.85 -9.68
CA ILE A 543 -0.41 -10.40 -9.81
C ILE A 543 0.37 -10.07 -11.09
N ASN A 544 1.49 -10.75 -11.37
CA ASN A 544 2.27 -10.55 -12.60
C ASN A 544 1.42 -10.75 -13.86
N THR A 545 0.53 -11.74 -13.88
CA THR A 545 -0.38 -11.95 -15.03
C THR A 545 -1.43 -10.84 -15.19
N VAL A 546 -1.88 -10.22 -14.08
CA VAL A 546 -2.89 -9.15 -14.12
C VAL A 546 -2.26 -7.83 -14.53
N THR A 547 -1.13 -7.49 -13.92
CA THR A 547 -0.46 -6.20 -14.10
C THR A 547 0.31 -6.14 -15.42
N GLY A 548 0.68 -7.30 -15.97
CA GLY A 548 1.57 -7.38 -17.14
C GLY A 548 2.98 -6.89 -16.86
N ARG A 549 3.34 -6.73 -15.57
CA ARG A 549 4.64 -6.23 -15.10
C ARG A 549 5.31 -7.29 -14.23
N CYS A 550 6.64 -7.32 -14.24
CA CYS A 550 7.40 -8.12 -13.28
C CYS A 550 7.31 -7.46 -11.92
N MET A 551 6.62 -8.10 -10.97
CA MET A 551 6.53 -7.66 -9.59
C MET A 551 7.42 -8.53 -8.68
N CYS A 552 7.82 -7.98 -7.55
CA CYS A 552 8.46 -8.68 -6.45
C CYS A 552 7.82 -8.30 -5.11
N THR A 553 8.08 -9.07 -4.05
CA THR A 553 7.73 -8.66 -2.69
C THR A 553 8.75 -7.64 -2.18
N ARG A 554 8.30 -6.63 -1.44
CA ARG A 554 9.20 -5.73 -0.70
C ARG A 554 10.07 -6.52 0.29
N ASP A 555 11.24 -5.99 0.62
CA ASP A 555 12.25 -6.61 1.50
C ASP A 555 11.71 -6.91 2.92
N ASP A 556 10.72 -6.14 3.39
CA ASP A 556 9.99 -6.38 4.66
C ASP A 556 9.15 -7.67 4.68
N GLY A 557 8.98 -8.31 3.51
CA GLY A 557 8.25 -9.57 3.35
C GLY A 557 6.77 -9.49 3.76
N CYS A 558 6.28 -10.54 4.42
CA CYS A 558 4.93 -10.60 4.97
C CYS A 558 4.94 -10.07 6.41
N GLN A 559 4.25 -8.95 6.65
CA GLN A 559 4.07 -8.39 7.98
C GLN A 559 2.84 -9.03 8.64
N ILE A 560 3.06 -9.79 9.72
CA ILE A 560 1.99 -10.48 10.44
C ILE A 560 1.63 -9.69 11.69
N ASP A 561 0.38 -9.22 11.75
CA ASP A 561 -0.20 -8.67 12.97
C ASP A 561 -0.59 -9.82 13.92
N LYS A 562 0.03 -9.84 15.10
CA LYS A 562 -0.16 -10.87 16.14
C LYS A 562 -1.57 -10.86 16.73
N HIS A 563 -2.26 -9.71 16.74
CA HIS A 563 -3.59 -9.59 17.35
C HIS A 563 -4.71 -10.03 16.39
N THR A 564 -4.60 -9.65 15.12
CA THR A 564 -5.63 -9.92 14.11
C THR A 564 -5.36 -11.17 13.26
N ASN A 565 -4.17 -11.76 13.41
CA ASN A 565 -3.66 -12.86 12.58
C ASN A 565 -3.70 -12.54 11.07
N ASN A 566 -3.55 -11.26 10.73
CA ASN A 566 -3.51 -10.75 9.36
C ASN A 566 -2.08 -10.67 8.87
N CYS A 567 -1.82 -11.19 7.68
CA CYS A 567 -0.59 -10.94 6.93
C CYS A 567 -0.86 -9.86 5.88
N LYS A 568 -0.20 -8.72 6.02
CA LYS A 568 -0.12 -7.67 4.99
C LYS A 568 1.13 -7.91 4.16
N ILE A 569 0.99 -7.92 2.83
CA ILE A 569 2.11 -8.04 1.89
C ILE A 569 2.03 -6.90 0.88
N ASN A 570 3.16 -6.25 0.65
CA ASN A 570 3.32 -5.24 -0.39
C ASN A 570 4.13 -5.82 -1.55
N PHE A 571 3.53 -5.77 -2.74
CA PHE A 571 4.17 -6.13 -4.00
C PHE A 571 4.52 -4.84 -4.76
N GLU A 572 5.74 -4.75 -5.24
CA GLU A 572 6.27 -3.61 -6.00
C GLU A 572 6.84 -4.10 -7.34
N GLU A 573 7.02 -3.19 -8.30
CA GLU A 573 7.70 -3.53 -9.56
C GLU A 573 9.15 -3.98 -9.28
N THR A 574 9.57 -5.08 -9.89
CA THR A 574 10.93 -5.59 -9.76
C THR A 574 11.93 -4.58 -10.34
N PRO A 575 12.93 -4.11 -9.57
CA PRO A 575 13.98 -3.26 -10.12
C PRO A 575 14.77 -3.97 -11.23
N LYS A 576 15.24 -3.21 -12.22
CA LYS A 576 16.04 -3.75 -13.33
C LYS A 576 17.43 -4.17 -12.86
N PHE A 577 18.04 -3.35 -12.01
CA PHE A 577 19.40 -3.49 -11.51
C PHE A 577 19.43 -4.01 -10.08
N HIS A 578 20.45 -4.80 -9.78
CA HIS A 578 20.80 -5.30 -8.46
C HIS A 578 22.29 -5.04 -8.21
N ILE A 579 22.65 -4.77 -6.96
CA ILE A 579 24.01 -4.42 -6.60
C ILE A 579 24.52 -5.44 -5.60
N ALA A 580 25.74 -5.94 -5.83
CA ALA A 580 26.51 -6.64 -4.83
C ALA A 580 27.65 -5.74 -4.37
N SER A 581 27.61 -5.33 -3.10
CA SER A 581 28.66 -4.53 -2.47
C SER A 581 29.50 -5.39 -1.52
N TYR A 582 30.79 -5.11 -1.47
CA TYR A 582 31.72 -5.69 -0.50
C TYR A 582 32.68 -4.61 0.00
N VAL A 583 33.14 -4.79 1.23
CA VAL A 583 34.02 -3.84 1.92
C VAL A 583 35.21 -4.54 2.53
N SER A 584 36.39 -3.94 2.33
CA SER A 584 37.62 -4.34 3.00
C SER A 584 38.12 -3.16 3.82
N ARG A 585 38.63 -3.43 5.03
CA ARG A 585 39.13 -2.41 5.96
C ARG A 585 40.36 -2.87 6.71
N VAL A 586 41.30 -1.96 6.96
CA VAL A 586 42.49 -2.18 7.79
C VAL A 586 42.68 -0.97 8.70
N ALA A 587 42.97 -1.22 9.98
CA ALA A 587 43.28 -0.16 10.93
C ALA A 587 44.73 0.27 10.82
N LYS A 588 44.99 1.54 11.17
CA LYS A 588 46.33 2.09 11.33
C LYS A 588 47.18 1.21 12.24
N ASP A 589 48.45 1.04 11.88
CA ASP A 589 49.38 0.25 12.68
C ASP A 589 49.58 0.87 14.08
N GLY A 590 49.30 0.08 15.12
CA GLY A 590 49.34 0.51 16.52
C GLY A 590 47.97 0.81 17.12
N GLU A 591 46.94 0.99 16.29
CA GLU A 591 45.55 1.18 16.73
C GLU A 591 44.75 -0.13 16.65
N LYS A 592 43.80 -0.30 17.58
CA LYS A 592 42.89 -1.47 17.58
C LYS A 592 41.57 -1.20 16.84
N TYR A 593 41.22 0.06 16.68
CA TYR A 593 39.96 0.50 16.10
C TYR A 593 40.27 1.40 14.92
N ASN A 594 39.54 1.18 13.82
CA ASN A 594 39.63 2.00 12.62
C ASN A 594 38.55 3.10 12.69
N GLY A 595 38.96 4.32 12.34
CA GLY A 595 38.21 5.56 12.38
C GLY A 595 37.24 5.76 11.21
N ASP A 596 37.35 4.97 10.14
CA ASP A 596 36.43 4.99 9.00
C ASP A 596 35.13 4.23 9.32
N SER A 597 34.02 4.79 8.83
CA SER A 597 32.70 4.17 8.87
C SER A 597 32.09 4.10 7.49
N TYR A 598 31.36 3.03 7.22
CA TYR A 598 30.68 2.83 5.94
C TYR A 598 29.30 2.19 6.15
N LYS A 599 28.44 2.33 5.15
CA LYS A 599 27.14 1.66 5.11
C LYS A 599 26.66 1.56 3.67
N PHE A 600 26.06 0.43 3.31
CA PHE A 600 25.37 0.27 2.04
C PHE A 600 24.05 -0.46 2.25
N GLU A 601 22.97 0.03 1.62
CA GLU A 601 21.64 -0.53 1.78
C GLU A 601 20.68 -0.10 0.66
N LYS A 602 19.71 -0.96 0.34
CA LYS A 602 18.57 -0.62 -0.52
C LYS A 602 17.53 0.18 0.27
N ILE A 603 16.93 1.19 -0.37
CA ILE A 603 15.89 2.06 0.20
C ILE A 603 14.55 1.81 -0.50
N ASN A 604 13.45 2.11 0.19
CA ASN A 604 12.06 1.86 -0.20
C ASN A 604 11.64 2.40 -1.58
N ASN A 605 12.39 3.34 -2.16
CA ASN A 605 12.12 3.94 -3.47
C ASN A 605 12.82 3.22 -4.65
N GLY A 606 13.43 2.04 -4.42
CA GLY A 606 14.24 1.36 -5.43
C GLY A 606 15.54 2.10 -5.71
N GLU A 607 16.06 2.77 -4.68
CA GLU A 607 17.38 3.38 -4.66
C GLU A 607 18.31 2.51 -3.82
N TYR A 608 19.60 2.54 -4.12
CA TYR A 608 20.64 1.85 -3.38
C TYR A 608 21.72 2.83 -3.01
N ILE A 609 21.92 3.02 -1.71
CA ILE A 609 22.87 3.99 -1.19
C ILE A 609 24.07 3.28 -0.63
N THR A 610 25.23 3.81 -0.96
CA THR A 610 26.50 3.46 -0.36
C THR A 610 27.17 4.72 0.14
N MET A 611 27.66 4.65 1.37
CA MET A 611 28.23 5.77 2.08
C MET A 611 29.53 5.35 2.75
N LEU A 612 30.52 6.22 2.69
CA LEU A 612 31.80 6.11 3.36
C LEU A 612 32.10 7.46 4.03
N SER A 613 32.58 7.42 5.25
CA SER A 613 32.99 8.59 6.01
C SER A 613 34.27 8.28 6.74
N ASP A 614 35.26 9.14 6.54
CA ASP A 614 36.50 9.16 7.32
C ASP A 614 36.39 10.29 8.36
N GLY A 615 36.69 9.94 9.61
CA GLY A 615 36.66 10.86 10.74
C GLY A 615 38.07 11.31 11.06
N MET A 616 38.28 12.62 11.23
CA MET A 616 39.61 13.17 11.45
C MET A 616 40.34 12.52 12.65
N GLY A 617 41.54 11.99 12.40
CA GLY A 617 42.39 11.33 13.40
C GLY A 617 42.37 9.81 13.27
N SER A 618 42.64 9.09 14.34
CA SER A 618 42.59 7.62 14.34
C SER A 618 42.01 7.11 15.66
N GLY A 619 41.44 5.90 15.63
CA GLY A 619 40.96 5.23 16.83
C GLY A 619 39.50 5.55 17.22
N PRO A 620 39.10 5.34 18.49
CA PRO A 620 37.70 5.29 18.90
C PRO A 620 36.92 6.61 18.81
N THR A 621 37.61 7.76 18.83
CA THR A 621 36.99 9.08 18.72
C THR A 621 36.61 9.37 17.28
N ALA A 622 37.55 9.21 16.35
CA ALA A 622 37.33 9.32 14.90
C ALA A 622 36.18 8.39 14.44
N GLY A 623 36.21 7.13 14.88
CA GLY A 623 35.18 6.15 14.55
C GLY A 623 33.77 6.50 15.06
N LYS A 624 33.65 7.25 16.17
CA LYS A 624 32.35 7.71 16.66
C LYS A 624 31.80 8.84 15.81
N GLU A 625 32.66 9.73 15.32
CA GLU A 625 32.28 10.89 14.50
C GLU A 625 31.85 10.44 13.10
N SER A 626 32.67 9.62 12.44
CA SER A 626 32.34 9.03 11.14
C SER A 626 31.08 8.16 11.21
N SER A 627 30.92 7.35 12.26
CA SER A 627 29.72 6.51 12.46
C SER A 627 28.47 7.35 12.67
N ALA A 628 28.56 8.47 13.40
CA ALA A 628 27.44 9.37 13.60
C ALA A 628 27.00 10.03 12.28
N ALA A 629 27.95 10.49 11.47
CA ALA A 629 27.67 11.07 10.15
C ALA A 629 26.98 10.05 9.23
N VAL A 630 27.52 8.83 9.14
CA VAL A 630 26.97 7.76 8.29
C VAL A 630 25.56 7.36 8.73
N ASP A 631 25.35 7.16 10.03
CA ASP A 631 24.04 6.74 10.54
C ASP A 631 22.96 7.82 10.38
N LEU A 632 23.29 9.09 10.59
CA LEU A 632 22.33 10.18 10.42
C LEU A 632 21.93 10.36 8.96
N VAL A 633 22.90 10.50 8.05
CA VAL A 633 22.60 10.67 6.61
C VAL A 633 21.79 9.49 6.10
N THR A 634 22.19 8.25 6.41
CA THR A 634 21.44 7.05 5.99
C THR A 634 19.99 7.08 6.50
N LYS A 635 19.76 7.50 7.75
CA LYS A 635 18.41 7.57 8.33
C LYS A 635 17.55 8.66 7.67
N PHE A 636 18.11 9.83 7.41
CA PHE A 636 17.41 10.89 6.69
C PHE A 636 17.02 10.44 5.27
N VAL A 637 17.95 9.85 4.52
CA VAL A 637 17.62 9.42 3.15
C VAL A 637 16.62 8.25 3.15
N LYS A 638 16.69 7.33 4.13
CA LYS A 638 15.66 6.29 4.33
C LYS A 638 14.27 6.85 4.61
N ALA A 639 14.19 7.97 5.33
CA ALA A 639 12.94 8.68 5.58
C ALA A 639 12.48 9.53 4.37
N GLU A 640 13.05 9.28 3.17
CA GLU A 640 12.75 9.96 1.91
C GLU A 640 13.08 11.47 1.90
N PHE A 641 13.99 11.93 2.76
CA PHE A 641 14.53 13.28 2.64
C PHE A 641 15.45 13.40 1.44
N LYS A 642 15.45 14.57 0.77
CA LYS A 642 16.45 14.89 -0.25
C LYS A 642 17.85 14.75 0.34
N THR A 643 18.74 14.07 -0.38
CA THR A 643 20.11 13.79 0.06
C THR A 643 20.89 15.05 0.41
N THR A 644 20.68 16.15 -0.33
CA THR A 644 21.29 17.46 -0.04
C THR A 644 20.80 18.04 1.30
N SER A 645 19.50 17.99 1.57
CA SER A 645 18.91 18.41 2.85
C SER A 645 19.44 17.58 4.01
N ALA A 646 19.51 16.25 3.84
CA ALA A 646 20.07 15.33 4.83
C ALA A 646 21.50 15.72 5.22
N ILE A 647 22.35 16.02 4.24
CA ILE A 647 23.75 16.39 4.46
C ILE A 647 23.88 17.77 5.11
N ASN A 648 23.05 18.75 4.73
CA ASN A 648 23.04 20.06 5.38
C ASN A 648 22.66 19.99 6.86
N ILE A 649 21.67 19.15 7.19
CA ILE A 649 21.25 18.91 8.59
C ILE A 649 22.39 18.22 9.36
N VAL A 650 23.00 17.19 8.79
CA VAL A 650 24.14 16.51 9.42
C VAL A 650 25.33 17.45 9.60
N ASN A 651 25.65 18.27 8.60
CA ASN A 651 26.70 19.29 8.71
C ASN A 651 26.45 20.25 9.85
N SER A 652 25.20 20.67 10.00
CA SER A 652 24.81 21.58 11.06
C SER A 652 24.83 20.94 12.45
N ILE A 653 24.57 19.63 12.55
CA ILE A 653 24.69 18.87 13.81
C ILE A 653 26.17 18.68 14.18
N MET A 654 27.01 18.37 13.18
CA MET A 654 28.45 18.14 13.38
C MET A 654 29.21 19.45 13.64
N SER A 655 28.76 20.58 13.09
CA SER A 655 29.37 21.91 13.31
C SER A 655 29.09 22.49 14.70
N ILE A 656 28.25 21.85 15.53
CA ILE A 656 28.01 22.29 16.90
C ILE A 656 29.30 22.09 17.72
N LYS A 657 30.09 23.16 17.85
CA LYS A 657 31.36 23.18 18.57
C LYS A 657 31.14 23.07 20.08
N PHE A 658 31.06 21.83 20.59
CA PHE A 658 31.02 21.56 22.03
C PHE A 658 32.43 21.60 22.69
N SER A 659 33.50 21.42 21.89
CA SER A 659 34.92 21.41 22.28
C SER A 659 35.78 22.43 21.50
N GLU A 660 37.02 22.67 21.95
CA GLU A 660 38.05 23.42 21.19
C GLU A 660 38.66 22.61 20.05
N GLU A 661 38.55 21.28 20.08
CA GLU A 661 38.89 20.41 18.95
C GLU A 661 37.76 20.46 17.92
N GLU A 662 38.12 20.83 16.69
CA GLU A 662 37.20 20.89 15.57
C GLU A 662 36.86 19.47 15.10
N LYS A 663 35.57 19.14 15.04
CA LYS A 663 35.09 17.81 14.64
C LYS A 663 34.75 17.83 13.16
N PHE A 664 35.57 17.19 12.34
CA PHE A 664 35.37 17.11 10.89
C PHE A 664 35.30 15.66 10.44
N SER A 665 34.37 15.37 9.54
CA SER A 665 34.31 14.07 8.89
C SER A 665 34.04 14.28 7.40
N THR A 666 34.70 13.48 6.58
CA THR A 666 34.41 13.44 5.15
C THR A 666 33.12 12.66 4.92
N VAL A 667 32.39 12.97 3.87
CA VAL A 667 31.23 12.19 3.44
C VAL A 667 31.34 11.91 1.95
N ASP A 668 31.44 10.64 1.61
CA ASP A 668 31.32 10.13 0.26
C ASP A 668 30.03 9.31 0.15
N LEU A 669 29.10 9.74 -0.69
CA LEU A 669 27.82 9.06 -0.89
C LEU A 669 27.61 8.77 -2.38
N SER A 670 27.31 7.52 -2.71
CA SER A 670 26.77 7.12 -4.00
C SER A 670 25.31 6.69 -3.83
N ASN A 671 24.43 7.16 -4.70
CA ASN A 671 23.04 6.73 -4.75
C ASN A 671 22.67 6.26 -6.15
N ILE A 672 22.28 5.00 -6.28
CA ILE A 672 21.99 4.32 -7.54
C ILE A 672 20.49 4.05 -7.63
N ASN A 673 19.85 4.55 -8.68
CA ASN A 673 18.49 4.19 -9.01
C ASN A 673 18.46 2.83 -9.70
N LEU A 674 17.86 1.84 -9.03
CA LEU A 674 17.83 0.44 -9.45
C LEU A 674 16.89 0.19 -10.64
N TYR A 675 16.09 1.17 -11.08
CA TYR A 675 15.21 1.01 -12.23
C TYR A 675 15.87 1.47 -13.55
N ASN A 676 16.58 2.60 -13.54
CA ASN A 676 17.15 3.21 -14.76
C ASN A 676 18.69 3.16 -14.83
N GLY A 677 19.37 2.81 -13.72
CA GLY A 677 20.82 2.74 -13.65
C GLY A 677 21.49 4.11 -13.55
N GLU A 678 20.77 5.16 -13.16
CA GLU A 678 21.39 6.45 -12.86
C GLU A 678 22.06 6.41 -11.49
N ILE A 679 23.31 6.84 -11.43
CA ILE A 679 24.09 6.96 -10.19
C ILE A 679 24.41 8.44 -9.95
N SER A 680 24.16 8.89 -8.73
CA SER A 680 24.53 10.22 -8.26
C SER A 680 25.62 10.08 -7.20
N PHE A 681 26.74 10.76 -7.41
CA PHE A 681 27.81 10.86 -6.43
C PHE A 681 27.73 12.20 -5.75
N LEU A 682 27.82 12.18 -4.43
CA LEU A 682 27.78 13.35 -3.59
C LEU A 682 28.97 13.30 -2.66
N LYS A 683 29.90 14.24 -2.85
CA LYS A 683 31.20 14.25 -2.18
C LYS A 683 31.36 15.52 -1.35
N VAL A 684 31.75 15.34 -0.09
CA VAL A 684 32.05 16.42 0.86
C VAL A 684 33.38 16.13 1.55
N GLY A 685 34.46 16.73 1.04
CA GLY A 685 35.81 16.51 1.57
C GLY A 685 36.39 15.10 1.31
N ALA A 686 35.69 14.26 0.56
CA ALA A 686 36.10 12.89 0.28
C ALA A 686 37.03 12.79 -0.94
N VAL A 687 37.83 11.72 -0.98
CA VAL A 687 38.71 11.40 -2.11
C VAL A 687 37.96 10.91 -3.35
N ALA A 688 38.69 10.67 -4.43
CA ALA A 688 38.14 10.27 -5.71
C ALA A 688 37.49 8.87 -5.66
N SER A 689 36.34 8.70 -6.32
CA SER A 689 35.75 7.38 -6.61
C SER A 689 35.95 7.00 -8.07
N PHE A 690 35.76 5.72 -8.39
CA PHE A 690 35.98 5.17 -9.72
C PHE A 690 34.79 4.38 -10.21
N ILE A 691 34.54 4.44 -11.51
CA ILE A 691 33.66 3.50 -12.20
C ILE A 691 34.49 2.78 -13.26
N LYS A 692 34.64 1.47 -13.13
CA LYS A 692 35.26 0.60 -14.13
C LYS A 692 34.18 0.08 -15.07
N LYS A 693 34.28 0.48 -16.34
CA LYS A 693 33.44 0.02 -17.46
C LYS A 693 34.30 -0.82 -18.41
N GLY A 694 34.29 -2.13 -18.21
CA GLY A 694 35.20 -3.03 -18.92
C GLY A 694 36.68 -2.72 -18.60
N ARG A 695 37.38 -2.08 -19.55
CA ARG A 695 38.77 -1.59 -19.41
C ARG A 695 38.89 -0.08 -19.22
N ASN A 696 37.79 0.66 -19.36
CA ASN A 696 37.79 2.11 -19.11
C ASN A 696 37.53 2.36 -17.63
N VAL A 697 38.18 3.37 -17.06
CA VAL A 697 38.01 3.78 -15.67
C VAL A 697 37.69 5.25 -15.65
N ASP A 698 36.46 5.58 -15.28
CA ASP A 698 35.99 6.94 -15.08
C ASP A 698 36.36 7.37 -13.66
N ILE A 699 36.93 8.56 -13.52
CA ILE A 699 37.35 9.12 -12.24
C ILE A 699 36.37 10.20 -11.81
N ILE A 700 35.86 10.09 -10.59
CA ILE A 700 34.89 11.03 -10.00
C ILE A 700 35.61 11.79 -8.90
N LYS A 701 35.96 13.05 -9.19
CA LYS A 701 36.64 13.96 -8.26
C LYS A 701 35.71 15.10 -7.89
N SER A 702 35.84 15.58 -6.65
CA SER A 702 35.25 16.83 -6.20
C SER A 702 36.32 17.70 -5.53
N LYS A 703 36.06 19.01 -5.43
CA LYS A 703 36.93 20.00 -4.76
C LYS A 703 36.25 20.62 -3.54
N THR A 704 35.42 19.86 -2.84
CA THR A 704 34.64 20.33 -1.68
C THR A 704 35.38 20.09 -0.36
N LEU A 705 35.09 20.90 0.66
CA LEU A 705 35.66 20.77 2.01
C LEU A 705 34.85 19.78 2.87
N PRO A 706 35.46 19.12 3.89
CA PRO A 706 34.76 18.19 4.78
C PRO A 706 33.60 18.80 5.58
N ILE A 707 32.69 17.93 6.04
CA ILE A 707 31.56 18.32 6.89
C ILE A 707 32.07 18.86 8.24
N GLY A 708 31.50 19.98 8.68
CA GLY A 708 31.80 20.67 9.93
C GLY A 708 32.64 21.94 9.76
N VAL A 709 33.33 22.12 8.61
CA VAL A 709 34.27 23.23 8.35
C VAL A 709 33.55 24.54 8.01
N LEU A 710 32.47 24.46 7.23
CA LEU A 710 31.70 25.60 6.74
C LEU A 710 30.25 25.56 7.28
N ASP A 711 29.64 26.74 7.47
CA ASP A 711 28.24 26.87 7.91
C ASP A 711 27.25 26.27 6.88
N LYS A 712 27.62 26.29 5.59
CA LYS A 712 26.94 25.54 4.52
C LYS A 712 27.97 24.68 3.80
N PRO A 713 27.77 23.35 3.70
CA PRO A 713 28.68 22.50 2.96
C PRO A 713 28.51 22.81 1.46
N ASP A 714 29.64 22.96 0.75
CA ASP A 714 29.61 22.98 -0.70
C ASP A 714 29.45 21.52 -1.16
N VAL A 715 28.37 21.24 -1.87
CA VAL A 715 27.97 19.87 -2.22
C VAL A 715 28.05 19.72 -3.73
N ASP A 716 29.01 18.91 -4.18
CA ASP A 716 29.20 18.60 -5.59
C ASP A 716 28.43 17.32 -5.92
N ILE A 717 27.48 17.43 -6.85
CA ILE A 717 26.63 16.32 -7.30
C ILE A 717 27.05 15.94 -8.71
N ILE A 718 27.61 14.75 -8.87
CA ILE A 718 28.08 14.23 -10.14
C ILE A 718 27.18 13.06 -10.55
N ASN A 719 26.39 13.27 -11.60
CA ASN A 719 25.50 12.24 -12.15
C ASN A 719 26.19 11.46 -13.27
N LYS A 720 26.09 10.14 -13.21
CA LYS A 720 26.55 9.19 -14.24
C LYS A 720 25.49 8.13 -14.46
N LYS A 721 25.72 7.27 -15.45
CA LYS A 721 24.89 6.11 -15.73
C LYS A 721 25.72 4.84 -15.65
N VAL A 722 25.20 3.84 -14.97
CA VAL A 722 25.80 2.51 -14.83
C VAL A 722 25.02 1.49 -15.63
N GLU A 723 25.75 0.53 -16.16
CA GLU A 723 25.23 -0.59 -16.94
C GLU A 723 25.57 -1.92 -16.27
N ASN A 724 25.06 -3.01 -16.85
CA ASN A 724 25.33 -4.35 -16.36
C ASN A 724 26.84 -4.66 -16.41
N GLY A 725 27.39 -5.11 -15.28
CA GLY A 725 28.80 -5.47 -15.14
C GLY A 725 29.71 -4.31 -14.76
N ASP A 726 29.20 -3.08 -14.67
CA ASP A 726 29.97 -1.94 -14.16
C ASP A 726 30.36 -2.15 -12.69
N ILE A 727 31.58 -1.72 -12.35
CA ILE A 727 32.15 -1.83 -11.00
C ILE A 727 32.42 -0.43 -10.48
N ILE A 728 31.83 -0.10 -9.34
CA ILE A 728 32.03 1.17 -8.64
C ILE A 728 32.98 0.92 -7.47
N VAL A 729 33.94 1.82 -7.29
CA VAL A 729 34.95 1.71 -6.24
C VAL A 729 35.03 3.03 -5.48
N MET A 730 34.79 2.96 -4.18
CA MET A 730 34.91 4.07 -3.22
C MET A 730 36.00 3.73 -2.20
N LEU A 731 36.73 4.73 -1.73
CA LEU A 731 37.88 4.56 -0.82
C LEU A 731 38.03 5.73 0.13
N SER A 732 38.68 5.48 1.27
CA SER A 732 39.20 6.53 2.16
C SER A 732 40.57 7.04 1.69
N ASP A 733 40.97 8.18 2.21
CA ASP A 733 42.25 8.83 1.91
C ASP A 733 43.47 7.96 2.28
N GLY A 734 43.38 7.19 3.37
CA GLY A 734 44.43 6.26 3.79
C GLY A 734 44.83 5.22 2.73
N VAL A 735 43.97 4.95 1.73
CA VAL A 735 44.27 4.07 0.60
C VAL A 735 45.12 4.77 -0.47
N LEU A 736 44.90 6.06 -0.72
CA LEU A 736 45.61 6.84 -1.75
C LEU A 736 46.91 7.44 -1.22
N ASP A 737 46.90 7.92 0.03
CA ASP A 737 47.97 8.74 0.61
C ASP A 737 49.02 7.89 1.35
N TYR A 738 49.55 6.87 0.69
CA TYR A 738 50.54 5.93 1.26
C TYR A 738 51.93 6.55 1.50
N ASP A 739 52.27 7.64 0.82
CA ASP A 739 53.52 8.38 1.01
C ASP A 739 53.35 9.90 0.87
N SER A 740 54.22 10.68 1.51
CA SER A 740 54.19 12.16 1.49
C SER A 740 54.34 12.75 0.08
N SER A 741 54.91 11.99 -0.85
CA SER A 741 55.06 12.37 -2.27
C SER A 741 53.86 11.98 -3.15
N SER A 742 52.88 11.29 -2.57
CA SER A 742 51.74 10.65 -3.25
C SER A 742 50.40 11.31 -2.96
N ILE A 743 50.36 12.40 -2.17
CA ILE A 743 49.12 13.05 -1.72
C ILE A 743 48.23 13.38 -2.92
N GLY A 744 47.04 12.74 -2.99
CA GLY A 744 46.06 12.95 -4.05
C GLY A 744 46.40 12.36 -5.43
N LYS A 745 47.45 11.54 -5.56
CA LYS A 745 47.76 10.81 -6.81
C LYS A 745 46.87 9.59 -6.94
N VAL A 746 46.32 9.41 -8.14
CA VAL A 746 45.27 8.42 -8.41
C VAL A 746 45.71 7.38 -9.45
N ASP A 747 46.88 7.56 -10.03
CA ASP A 747 47.31 6.83 -11.22
C ASP A 747 47.47 5.34 -10.97
N TRP A 748 48.01 4.96 -9.80
CA TRP A 748 48.23 3.55 -9.45
C TRP A 748 46.91 2.76 -9.38
N ILE A 749 45.85 3.36 -8.84
CA ILE A 749 44.54 2.70 -8.69
C ILE A 749 43.85 2.60 -10.05
N VAL A 750 44.02 3.61 -10.91
CA VAL A 750 43.51 3.60 -12.28
C VAL A 750 44.21 2.52 -13.11
N GLU A 751 45.53 2.41 -13.03
CA GLU A 751 46.30 1.37 -13.70
C GLU A 751 45.95 -0.03 -13.19
N TYR A 752 45.77 -0.17 -11.88
CA TYR A 752 45.30 -1.41 -11.28
C TYR A 752 43.91 -1.81 -11.81
N LEU A 753 42.93 -0.90 -11.77
CA LEU A 753 41.58 -1.17 -12.23
C LEU A 753 41.54 -1.46 -13.75
N LYS A 754 42.41 -0.85 -14.55
CA LYS A 754 42.54 -1.14 -15.99
C LYS A 754 43.15 -2.51 -16.29
N SER A 755 44.11 -2.95 -15.48
CA SER A 755 44.85 -4.21 -15.68
C SER A 755 44.14 -5.44 -15.10
N THR A 756 43.27 -5.23 -14.12
CA THR A 756 42.63 -6.31 -13.36
C THR A 756 41.47 -6.95 -14.11
N ASN A 757 41.52 -8.29 -14.25
CA ASN A 757 40.45 -9.10 -14.83
C ASN A 757 39.46 -9.68 -13.79
N LEU A 758 39.67 -9.38 -12.51
CA LEU A 758 38.77 -9.78 -11.44
C LEU A 758 37.40 -9.11 -11.60
N ILE A 759 36.35 -9.86 -11.28
CA ILE A 759 34.96 -9.42 -11.42
C ILE A 759 34.19 -9.56 -10.10
N ASN A 760 34.80 -10.17 -9.09
CA ASN A 760 34.21 -10.36 -7.77
C ASN A 760 34.55 -9.16 -6.88
N PRO A 761 33.56 -8.42 -6.34
CA PRO A 761 33.81 -7.27 -5.47
C PRO A 761 34.73 -7.58 -4.27
N ASN A 762 34.60 -8.78 -3.71
CA ASN A 762 35.41 -9.22 -2.57
C ASN A 762 36.91 -9.27 -2.93
N GLU A 763 37.25 -9.97 -4.01
CA GLU A 763 38.62 -10.12 -4.48
C GLU A 763 39.23 -8.76 -4.85
N ILE A 764 38.49 -7.92 -5.57
CA ILE A 764 38.95 -6.58 -5.95
C ILE A 764 39.26 -5.74 -4.72
N SER A 765 38.37 -5.71 -3.73
CA SER A 765 38.55 -4.88 -2.53
C SER A 765 39.77 -5.32 -1.70
N ASN A 766 40.01 -6.63 -1.55
CA ASN A 766 41.15 -7.17 -0.80
C ASN A 766 42.47 -6.92 -1.54
N GLU A 767 42.50 -7.06 -2.86
CA GLU A 767 43.70 -6.77 -3.65
C GLU A 767 44.07 -5.29 -3.62
N ILE A 768 43.09 -4.37 -3.64
CA ILE A 768 43.35 -2.93 -3.51
C ILE A 768 44.03 -2.64 -2.16
N ILE A 769 43.51 -3.18 -1.06
CA ILE A 769 44.12 -3.01 0.26
C ILE A 769 45.52 -3.63 0.32
N THR A 770 45.70 -4.82 -0.25
CA THR A 770 46.99 -5.51 -0.24
C THR A 770 48.05 -4.70 -0.99
N LYS A 771 47.71 -4.18 -2.18
CA LYS A 771 48.58 -3.28 -2.96
C LYS A 771 48.86 -1.96 -2.25
N ALA A 772 47.85 -1.34 -1.64
CA ALA A 772 48.05 -0.11 -0.85
C ALA A 772 49.03 -0.34 0.31
N LYS A 773 48.96 -1.51 0.97
CA LYS A 773 49.89 -1.90 2.03
C LYS A 773 51.31 -2.16 1.50
N GLU A 774 51.45 -2.83 0.35
CA GLU A 774 52.74 -3.03 -0.31
C GLU A 774 53.41 -1.70 -0.68
N LEU A 775 52.64 -0.77 -1.28
CA LEU A 775 53.08 0.58 -1.63
C LEU A 775 53.48 1.41 -0.39
N SER A 776 52.86 1.14 0.77
CA SER A 776 53.19 1.76 2.05
C SER A 776 54.44 1.16 2.73
N GLY A 777 55.16 0.24 2.07
CA GLY A 777 56.32 -0.44 2.66
C GLY A 777 55.95 -1.43 3.78
N GLY A 778 54.72 -1.95 3.75
CA GLY A 778 54.20 -2.92 4.71
C GLY A 778 53.61 -2.32 5.99
N LYS A 779 53.72 -1.00 6.20
CA LYS A 779 53.17 -0.30 7.37
C LYS A 779 51.98 0.57 7.02
N VAL A 780 50.90 0.44 7.76
CA VAL A 780 49.65 1.18 7.53
C VAL A 780 49.70 2.49 8.34
N LYS A 781 49.89 3.62 7.65
CA LYS A 781 50.05 4.96 8.27
C LYS A 781 48.72 5.58 8.69
N ASP A 782 47.64 5.20 8.02
CA ASP A 782 46.29 5.69 8.28
C ASP A 782 45.24 4.61 8.05
N ASP A 783 44.01 4.84 8.50
CA ASP A 783 42.90 3.91 8.32
C ASP A 783 42.56 3.72 6.83
N MET A 784 42.54 2.47 6.38
CA MET A 784 42.29 2.12 4.98
C MET A 784 40.94 1.43 4.84
N THR A 785 40.04 2.01 4.04
CA THR A 785 38.73 1.41 3.73
C THR A 785 38.45 1.47 2.24
N VAL A 786 38.00 0.35 1.68
CA VAL A 786 37.64 0.22 0.25
C VAL A 786 36.28 -0.44 0.15
N VAL A 787 35.34 0.21 -0.53
CA VAL A 787 34.03 -0.33 -0.87
C VAL A 787 33.96 -0.56 -2.38
N VAL A 788 33.64 -1.79 -2.78
CA VAL A 788 33.50 -2.18 -4.18
C VAL A 788 32.08 -2.66 -4.40
N GLU A 789 31.45 -2.14 -5.45
CA GLU A 789 30.08 -2.44 -5.82
C GLU A 789 30.04 -2.94 -7.25
N LYS A 790 29.26 -3.98 -7.52
CA LYS A 790 29.04 -4.48 -8.87
C LYS A 790 27.58 -4.48 -9.22
N VAL A 791 27.28 -3.92 -10.39
CA VAL A 791 25.93 -3.78 -10.93
C VAL A 791 25.58 -5.00 -11.78
N TYR A 792 24.40 -5.58 -11.55
CA TYR A 792 23.82 -6.71 -12.28
C TYR A 792 22.45 -6.32 -12.83
N SER A 793 22.15 -6.61 -14.10
CA SER A 793 20.80 -6.46 -14.66
C SER A 793 20.05 -7.80 -14.68
N LEU A 794 18.79 -7.81 -14.28
CA LEU A 794 17.93 -9.00 -14.34
C LEU A 794 17.43 -9.33 -15.75
N TYR A 795 17.24 -8.32 -16.59
CA TYR A 795 16.73 -8.43 -17.96
C TYR A 795 17.31 -7.30 -18.81
N GLU A 796 17.52 -7.56 -20.10
CA GLU A 796 18.07 -6.58 -21.07
C GLU A 796 17.07 -5.49 -21.44
#